data_AF-A0A6N9AQN9-F1
#
_entry.id   AF-A0A6N9AQN9-F1
#
_cell.length_a   1.000
_cell.length_b   1.000
_cell.length_c   1.000
_cell.angle_alpha   90.00
_cell.angle_beta   90.00
_cell.angle_gamma   90.00
#
_symmetry.space_group_name_H-M   'P 1'
#
loop_
_entity.id
_entity.type
_entity.pdbx_description
1 polymer ?
#
loop_
_entity_poly.entity_id
_entity_poly.type
_entity_poly.pdbx_seq_one_letter_code
_entity_poly.pdbx_strand_id
1 'polypeptide(L)'
;MSEIVTYLRGKTLLITGATGFLAKAVVEKILRCAPEVGRIYLVVRARRRKDGTTLTARERVEEEILQSAAFARLRETHGDRFADIMRAKVHAVEGDLTLDHLGLEPDLYRRLAAEVDVVLTCAASVTFDEEIDAALQLNTLGARRMLEFAKSCGDAMLVHVSTAYVNGQTKGRIPEAPPRPDWSMAQEMGRSDAPFDLEREIRDIITRADEIHDDSRSPEQQDRFRKMALQQNPNPTQRWLDAQMETFRKRWLKERLIEEGMRRGQQWGWHDSYTLTKAMGEQLIVKHRGDLPTAIIRPSIVESALVEPEPGWIEGLKVADPLIDAVSKGRLPDFPGQKEMIVDIIPVDIVANTTLAAMARTAREGGIGVYHVSTGDRNPVLFHQAFEHSYEYFQKYPRLNRNNEPIPIQRWTYPTLGQFRRRYNLRYVYPLNAALWTLNRFNRITLLNNLKRRIAVMQSAISRMLYYAAIYSPYTSLECTFETDRTVELHESLDPEDRQLFSGDVSRIHWKTYFQEIHIPGLKRHVLKTDEPKPAVTEEEEVAERSGFAQAGEDALPHLDTLTDILAKSADMYGDKTALQMQRDDGWTRYSFKDVFALAGHIGWQWRSSGLHPGDRVLLYSENRPEWGVACFAGMVAGAVLVPVDRRSTPQEVWRIARFTESRAILCTEGGHALLTASAEPGGEPAEPCGDVMFWNIENYGLPFDAPRRSATPVTVNEEPPPWAPVEPDSPAAIMFTRGMAAESHGVVLTHRNFVSNLLSLAEILRAYRTDHFLSLLPMSQALEFTGGFLMPFYAGATITYTTSVRPRSLVGLMDETGVNCLIAAPRLFGLLHGSLRQTAEKNGESVVSRMRLLVSGGGTLESDLYHAYREIGLTIHEGYGLTEAAPVVTVNPMDRSKPSSVGVALPAVDVEIQAPDKEGNGEIIVRGNNVMQGYFRNPAATENRLRGGWLHTGDIGRIDRDGYLYIADRLERLDQATGSAGSAGSAPGGPGGPEGAAGRRAGRFVNGREHGATAFFDVDGTIVDATIVHYYAFYRTWGYSAPRRLLWTIGFLPKVLYYIVLDKISRSRFIQSFYRQYRGFGRGECVSRSEQLFEKVMRPRMYAGAVDRIRAHQQRGERVVLVTGSLDFVMEPLAEYTKSDDLIALSMKEEDGRLTGETEGPPIGDEAKARIVRDYAERRGIDLARCYAYADSSSDEPMLSVVGHAVAVNPGGKLKKAADAGGWEVVHWTHV
;
A
#
# COMPACT_ATOMS: atom_id res chain seq x y z
N MET A 1 -28.37 -41.72 -21.97
CA MET A 1 -29.01 -40.40 -21.89
C MET A 1 -29.10 -40.09 -20.41
N SER A 2 -28.28 -39.16 -19.96
CA SER A 2 -28.25 -38.62 -18.60
C SER A 2 -29.66 -38.38 -18.05
N GLU A 3 -29.97 -38.97 -16.88
CA GLU A 3 -31.24 -38.77 -16.19
C GLU A 3 -31.37 -37.32 -15.70
N ILE A 4 -30.28 -36.74 -15.20
CA ILE A 4 -30.24 -35.36 -14.70
C ILE A 4 -30.51 -34.35 -15.83
N VAL A 5 -29.87 -34.51 -16.99
CA VAL A 5 -30.10 -33.64 -18.16
C VAL A 5 -31.53 -33.81 -18.68
N THR A 6 -32.04 -35.04 -18.68
CA THR A 6 -33.42 -35.32 -19.08
C THR A 6 -34.43 -34.67 -18.14
N TYR A 7 -34.17 -34.69 -16.83
CA TYR A 7 -35.01 -34.00 -15.84
C TYR A 7 -35.04 -32.49 -16.04
N LEU A 8 -33.89 -31.87 -16.34
CA LEU A 8 -33.77 -30.42 -16.54
C LEU A 8 -34.35 -29.91 -17.87
N ARG A 9 -34.60 -30.80 -18.84
CA ARG A 9 -35.13 -30.44 -20.17
C ARG A 9 -36.46 -29.68 -20.04
N GLY A 10 -36.50 -28.46 -20.58
CA GLY A 10 -37.69 -27.62 -20.57
C GLY A 10 -38.08 -27.05 -19.20
N LYS A 11 -37.36 -27.38 -18.12
CA LYS A 11 -37.66 -26.90 -16.78
C LYS A 11 -37.31 -25.42 -16.59
N THR A 12 -38.10 -24.75 -15.78
CA THR A 12 -37.87 -23.37 -15.36
C THR A 12 -37.39 -23.32 -13.92
N LEU A 13 -36.21 -22.75 -13.69
CA LEU A 13 -35.59 -22.68 -12.38
C LEU A 13 -35.61 -21.24 -11.86
N LEU A 14 -35.88 -21.06 -10.58
CA LEU A 14 -35.63 -19.81 -9.87
C LEU A 14 -34.50 -20.01 -8.86
N ILE A 15 -33.43 -19.24 -9.01
CA ILE A 15 -32.20 -19.35 -8.23
C ILE A 15 -31.94 -18.07 -7.45
N THR A 16 -31.76 -18.21 -6.15
CA THR A 16 -31.34 -17.09 -5.28
C THR A 16 -29.87 -17.20 -4.90
N GLY A 17 -29.27 -16.06 -4.53
CA GLY A 17 -27.83 -16.02 -4.23
C GLY A 17 -26.95 -16.17 -5.46
N ALA A 18 -27.49 -15.90 -6.66
CA ALA A 18 -26.83 -16.11 -7.95
C ALA A 18 -25.51 -15.33 -8.13
N THR A 19 -25.32 -14.24 -7.38
CA THR A 19 -24.06 -13.49 -7.35
C THR A 19 -22.99 -14.16 -6.49
N GLY A 20 -23.36 -15.18 -5.72
CA GLY A 20 -22.48 -15.96 -4.85
C GLY A 20 -21.78 -17.10 -5.60
N PHE A 21 -20.64 -17.51 -5.03
CA PHE A 21 -19.70 -18.47 -5.62
C PHE A 21 -20.34 -19.80 -6.06
N LEU A 22 -21.03 -20.51 -5.16
CA LEU A 22 -21.65 -21.80 -5.48
C LEU A 22 -22.76 -21.67 -6.54
N ALA A 23 -23.59 -20.64 -6.44
CA ALA A 23 -24.71 -20.47 -7.36
C ALA A 23 -24.23 -20.24 -8.80
N LYS A 24 -23.12 -19.52 -9.00
CA LYS A 24 -22.50 -19.37 -10.33
C LYS A 24 -22.02 -20.71 -10.89
N ALA A 25 -21.39 -21.54 -10.06
CA ALA A 25 -20.96 -22.88 -10.47
C ALA A 25 -22.16 -23.75 -10.91
N VAL A 26 -23.26 -23.73 -10.15
CA VAL A 26 -24.48 -24.46 -10.48
C VAL A 26 -25.10 -23.94 -11.79
N VAL A 27 -25.21 -22.61 -11.96
CA VAL A 27 -25.79 -22.00 -13.17
C VAL A 27 -24.94 -22.32 -14.41
N GLU A 28 -23.61 -22.17 -14.31
CA GLU A 28 -22.67 -22.55 -15.38
C GLU A 28 -22.84 -24.02 -15.75
N LYS A 29 -22.88 -24.90 -14.74
CA LYS A 29 -22.99 -26.34 -14.94
C LYS A 29 -24.29 -26.73 -15.65
N ILE A 30 -25.41 -26.12 -15.27
CA ILE A 30 -26.71 -26.34 -15.93
C ILE A 30 -26.64 -25.89 -17.39
N LEU A 31 -26.15 -24.67 -17.66
CA LEU A 31 -26.12 -24.12 -19.02
C LEU A 31 -25.17 -24.91 -19.94
N ARG A 32 -24.08 -25.46 -19.41
CA ARG A 32 -23.12 -26.26 -20.16
C ARG A 32 -23.60 -27.69 -20.40
N CYS A 33 -24.13 -28.37 -19.40
CA CYS A 33 -24.48 -29.78 -19.49
C CYS A 33 -25.94 -30.03 -19.92
N ALA A 34 -26.84 -29.09 -19.67
CA ALA A 34 -28.28 -29.18 -20.01
C ALA A 34 -28.78 -27.94 -20.78
N PRO A 35 -28.27 -27.68 -22.00
CA PRO A 35 -28.64 -26.49 -22.78
C PRO A 35 -30.13 -26.42 -23.16
N GLU A 36 -30.84 -27.55 -23.09
CA GLU A 36 -32.28 -27.67 -23.31
C GLU A 36 -33.13 -27.25 -22.09
N VAL A 37 -32.52 -26.78 -21.01
CA VAL A 37 -33.23 -26.13 -19.89
C VAL A 37 -34.10 -24.98 -20.39
N GLY A 38 -35.30 -24.80 -19.83
CA GLY A 38 -36.27 -23.80 -20.29
C GLY A 38 -35.78 -22.37 -20.02
N ARG A 39 -35.91 -21.93 -18.77
CA ARG A 39 -35.49 -20.60 -18.29
C ARG A 39 -34.85 -20.71 -16.91
N ILE A 40 -33.91 -19.80 -16.62
CA ILE A 40 -33.28 -19.65 -15.32
C ILE A 40 -33.50 -18.21 -14.84
N TYR A 41 -34.37 -18.04 -13.86
CA TYR A 41 -34.60 -16.78 -13.16
C TYR A 41 -33.57 -16.59 -12.05
N LEU A 42 -32.78 -15.52 -12.13
CA LEU A 42 -31.80 -15.17 -11.11
C LEU A 42 -32.34 -14.00 -10.27
N VAL A 43 -32.67 -14.26 -9.00
CA VAL A 43 -33.13 -13.21 -8.10
C VAL A 43 -31.94 -12.42 -7.56
N VAL A 44 -31.83 -11.16 -7.97
CA VAL A 44 -30.69 -10.29 -7.67
C VAL A 44 -31.19 -8.91 -7.24
N ARG A 45 -30.65 -8.38 -6.15
CA ARG A 45 -30.98 -7.04 -5.65
C ARG A 45 -30.36 -5.95 -6.52
N ALA A 46 -31.05 -4.83 -6.74
CA ALA A 46 -30.40 -3.63 -7.24
C ALA A 46 -29.29 -3.16 -6.26
N ARG A 47 -28.23 -2.55 -6.79
CA ARG A 47 -27.10 -2.09 -5.97
C ARG A 47 -26.69 -0.68 -6.32
N ARG A 48 -26.60 0.20 -5.32
CA ARG A 48 -26.06 1.55 -5.52
C ARG A 48 -24.53 1.53 -5.61
N ARG A 49 -23.97 2.09 -6.69
CA ARG A 49 -22.53 2.34 -6.88
C ARG A 49 -22.08 3.52 -6.02
N LYS A 50 -20.77 3.61 -5.78
CA LYS A 50 -20.16 4.68 -4.96
C LYS A 50 -20.25 6.07 -5.61
N ASP A 51 -20.44 6.12 -6.93
CA ASP A 51 -20.69 7.34 -7.70
C ASP A 51 -22.15 7.84 -7.60
N GLY A 52 -23.02 7.09 -6.90
CA GLY A 52 -24.42 7.42 -6.68
C GLY A 52 -25.40 6.78 -7.68
N THR A 53 -24.92 6.16 -8.76
CA THR A 53 -25.73 5.43 -9.75
C THR A 53 -26.24 4.10 -9.19
N THR A 54 -27.32 3.54 -9.75
CA THR A 54 -27.90 2.26 -9.33
C THR A 54 -27.70 1.22 -10.43
N LEU A 55 -27.00 0.14 -10.11
CA LEU A 55 -26.94 -1.07 -10.91
C LEU A 55 -28.25 -1.83 -10.76
N THR A 56 -28.96 -1.99 -11.86
CA THR A 56 -30.18 -2.81 -11.97
C THR A 56 -29.85 -4.30 -11.80
N ALA A 57 -30.85 -5.13 -11.47
CA ALA A 57 -30.65 -6.58 -11.39
C ALA A 57 -30.06 -7.17 -12.69
N ARG A 58 -30.48 -6.66 -13.85
CA ARG A 58 -29.99 -7.10 -15.16
C ARG A 58 -28.51 -6.79 -15.37
N GLU A 59 -28.10 -5.55 -15.12
CA GLU A 59 -26.69 -5.16 -15.23
C GLU A 59 -25.83 -5.96 -14.26
N ARG A 60 -26.32 -6.28 -13.05
CA ARG A 60 -25.59 -7.16 -12.13
C ARG A 60 -25.47 -8.59 -12.64
N VAL A 61 -26.49 -9.15 -13.28
CA VAL A 61 -26.37 -10.47 -13.93
C VAL A 61 -25.34 -10.42 -15.06
N GLU A 62 -25.39 -9.39 -15.90
CA GLU A 62 -24.45 -9.22 -17.00
C GLU A 62 -23.01 -9.01 -16.48
N GLU A 63 -22.76 -8.05 -15.58
CA GLU A 63 -21.43 -7.68 -15.08
C GLU A 63 -20.85 -8.62 -14.00
N GLU A 64 -21.65 -9.12 -13.06
CA GLU A 64 -21.14 -9.88 -11.90
C GLU A 64 -21.20 -11.40 -12.11
N ILE A 65 -22.11 -11.90 -12.94
CA ILE A 65 -22.33 -13.33 -13.16
C ILE A 65 -21.77 -13.75 -14.52
N LEU A 66 -22.31 -13.21 -15.62
CA LEU A 66 -21.98 -13.66 -16.97
C LEU A 66 -20.56 -13.26 -17.42
N GLN A 67 -19.94 -12.25 -16.80
CA GLN A 67 -18.51 -11.92 -17.00
C GLN A 67 -17.57 -12.65 -16.03
N SER A 68 -18.07 -13.42 -15.06
CA SER A 68 -17.22 -14.22 -14.17
C SER A 68 -16.35 -15.20 -14.97
N ALA A 69 -15.17 -15.53 -14.44
CA ALA A 69 -14.29 -16.55 -15.01
C ALA A 69 -14.98 -17.91 -15.15
N ALA A 70 -15.99 -18.21 -14.31
CA ALA A 70 -16.78 -19.43 -14.43
C ALA A 70 -17.39 -19.62 -15.83
N PHE A 71 -17.87 -18.53 -16.43
CA PHE A 71 -18.54 -18.57 -17.73
C PHE A 71 -17.56 -18.44 -18.90
N ALA A 72 -16.24 -18.41 -18.66
CA ALA A 72 -15.24 -18.26 -19.72
C ALA A 72 -15.35 -19.34 -20.80
N ARG A 73 -15.49 -20.60 -20.39
CA ARG A 73 -15.67 -21.74 -21.30
C ARG A 73 -16.94 -21.61 -22.16
N LEU A 74 -18.05 -21.15 -21.57
CA LEU A 74 -19.30 -20.91 -22.31
C LEU A 74 -19.17 -19.74 -23.29
N ARG A 75 -18.46 -18.67 -22.90
CA ARG A 75 -18.16 -17.54 -23.79
C ARG A 75 -17.31 -17.96 -24.98
N GLU A 76 -16.28 -18.76 -24.74
CA GLU A 76 -15.41 -19.31 -25.79
C GLU A 76 -16.19 -20.26 -26.72
N THR A 77 -17.02 -21.15 -26.16
CA THR A 77 -17.79 -22.15 -26.93
C THR A 77 -18.84 -21.50 -27.84
N HIS A 78 -19.49 -20.42 -27.38
CA HIS A 78 -20.58 -19.79 -28.12
C HIS A 78 -20.18 -18.53 -28.90
N GLY A 79 -18.99 -17.97 -28.66
CA GLY A 79 -18.49 -16.77 -29.33
C GLY A 79 -19.51 -15.63 -29.31
N ASP A 80 -19.73 -15.01 -30.47
CA ASP A 80 -20.67 -13.88 -30.64
C ASP A 80 -22.11 -14.22 -30.27
N ARG A 81 -22.50 -15.50 -30.31
CA ARG A 81 -23.86 -15.96 -29.96
C ARG A 81 -24.06 -16.10 -28.46
N PHE A 82 -23.02 -15.99 -27.64
CA PHE A 82 -23.11 -16.15 -26.19
C PHE A 82 -24.14 -15.21 -25.58
N ALA A 83 -24.10 -13.92 -25.92
CA ALA A 83 -24.98 -12.92 -25.35
C ALA A 83 -26.47 -13.21 -25.67
N ASP A 84 -26.77 -13.64 -26.89
CA ASP A 84 -28.14 -13.96 -27.31
C ASP A 84 -28.66 -15.23 -26.65
N ILE A 85 -27.83 -16.28 -26.55
CA ILE A 85 -28.19 -17.53 -25.85
C ILE A 85 -28.44 -17.26 -24.37
N MET A 86 -27.54 -16.52 -23.70
CA MET A 86 -27.71 -16.17 -22.30
C MET A 86 -28.95 -15.29 -22.08
N ARG A 87 -29.23 -14.32 -22.97
CA ARG A 87 -30.44 -13.49 -22.88
C ARG A 87 -31.73 -14.31 -23.07
N ALA A 88 -31.69 -15.39 -23.86
CA ALA A 88 -32.84 -16.27 -24.03
C ALA A 88 -33.07 -17.17 -22.80
N LYS A 89 -32.00 -17.65 -22.16
CA LYS A 89 -32.06 -18.65 -21.07
C LYS A 89 -32.05 -18.05 -19.67
N VAL A 90 -31.28 -16.99 -19.44
CA VAL A 90 -31.02 -16.40 -18.12
C VAL A 90 -31.74 -15.06 -17.98
N HIS A 91 -32.63 -14.97 -17.00
CA HIS A 91 -33.51 -13.83 -16.79
C HIS A 91 -33.26 -13.23 -15.41
N ALA A 92 -32.88 -11.96 -15.37
CA ALA A 92 -32.70 -11.24 -14.11
C ALA A 92 -34.04 -10.87 -13.50
N VAL A 93 -34.24 -11.18 -12.21
CA VAL A 93 -35.40 -10.79 -11.42
C VAL A 93 -34.93 -9.87 -10.30
N GLU A 94 -35.37 -8.63 -10.31
CA GLU A 94 -35.04 -7.67 -9.25
C GLU A 94 -35.85 -7.98 -7.99
N GLY A 95 -35.23 -8.59 -6.98
CA GLY A 95 -35.89 -8.98 -5.74
C GLY A 95 -34.94 -9.11 -4.56
N ASP A 96 -35.48 -9.04 -3.33
CA ASP A 96 -34.77 -9.13 -2.06
C ASP A 96 -35.43 -10.16 -1.14
N LEU A 97 -34.67 -11.18 -0.73
CA LEU A 97 -35.12 -12.24 0.17
C LEU A 97 -35.39 -11.75 1.61
N THR A 98 -34.91 -10.55 1.96
CA THR A 98 -35.18 -9.93 3.26
C THR A 98 -36.58 -9.30 3.33
N LEU A 99 -37.25 -9.16 2.18
CA LEU A 99 -38.59 -8.57 2.06
C LEU A 99 -39.64 -9.63 1.78
N ASP A 100 -40.86 -9.41 2.26
CA ASP A 100 -42.00 -10.29 2.00
C ASP A 100 -42.30 -10.36 0.50
N HIS A 101 -42.79 -11.52 0.05
CA HIS A 101 -42.96 -11.82 -1.37
C HIS A 101 -41.71 -11.53 -2.24
N LEU A 102 -40.52 -11.66 -1.64
CA LEU A 102 -39.22 -11.39 -2.26
C LEU A 102 -39.05 -9.93 -2.75
N GLY A 103 -39.87 -9.00 -2.25
CA GLY A 103 -39.92 -7.62 -2.73
C GLY A 103 -40.43 -7.47 -4.17
N LEU A 104 -41.12 -8.48 -4.70
CA LEU A 104 -41.63 -8.49 -6.08
C LEU A 104 -43.03 -7.88 -6.14
N GLU A 105 -43.32 -7.21 -7.26
CA GLU A 105 -44.68 -6.78 -7.60
C GLU A 105 -45.65 -7.99 -7.65
N PRO A 106 -46.89 -7.88 -7.13
CA PRO A 106 -47.82 -9.02 -7.01
C PRO A 106 -48.08 -9.77 -8.32
N ASP A 107 -48.10 -9.07 -9.46
CA ASP A 107 -48.29 -9.70 -10.77
C ASP A 107 -47.06 -10.47 -11.25
N LEU A 108 -45.86 -9.95 -10.99
CA LEU A 108 -44.61 -10.64 -11.27
C LEU A 108 -44.47 -11.88 -10.38
N TYR A 109 -44.78 -11.77 -9.10
CA TYR A 109 -44.77 -12.89 -8.16
C TYR A 109 -45.68 -14.03 -8.64
N ARG A 110 -46.94 -13.72 -8.97
CA ARG A 110 -47.92 -14.71 -9.47
C ARG A 110 -47.49 -15.35 -10.79
N ARG A 111 -46.92 -14.56 -11.70
CA ARG A 111 -46.41 -15.06 -12.99
C ARG A 111 -45.25 -16.04 -12.79
N LEU A 112 -44.25 -15.68 -11.98
CA LEU A 112 -43.12 -16.56 -11.68
C LEU A 112 -43.61 -17.84 -11.00
N ALA A 113 -44.52 -17.73 -10.03
CA ALA A 113 -45.09 -18.89 -9.36
C ALA A 113 -45.83 -19.85 -10.31
N ALA A 114 -46.44 -19.34 -11.38
CA ALA A 114 -47.15 -20.17 -12.36
C ALA A 114 -46.23 -20.94 -13.31
N GLU A 115 -44.96 -20.55 -13.47
CA GLU A 115 -44.04 -21.13 -14.46
C GLU A 115 -42.82 -21.84 -13.86
N VAL A 116 -42.44 -21.56 -12.60
CA VAL A 116 -41.25 -22.15 -11.97
C VAL A 116 -41.52 -23.59 -11.53
N ASP A 117 -40.64 -24.50 -11.96
CA ASP A 117 -40.64 -25.91 -11.59
C ASP A 117 -39.68 -26.22 -10.42
N VAL A 118 -38.59 -25.46 -10.30
CA VAL A 118 -37.55 -25.71 -9.30
C VAL A 118 -37.13 -24.41 -8.65
N VAL A 119 -37.21 -24.37 -7.33
CA VAL A 119 -36.72 -23.25 -6.52
C VAL A 119 -35.42 -23.68 -5.85
N LEU A 120 -34.29 -23.08 -6.23
CA LEU A 120 -32.98 -23.37 -5.66
C LEU A 120 -32.48 -22.18 -4.84
N THR A 121 -32.23 -22.42 -3.56
CA THR A 121 -31.85 -21.39 -2.60
C THR A 121 -30.38 -21.53 -2.21
N CYS A 122 -29.55 -20.63 -2.73
CA CYS A 122 -28.12 -20.53 -2.42
C CYS A 122 -27.75 -19.22 -1.72
N ALA A 123 -28.73 -18.36 -1.42
CA ALA A 123 -28.49 -17.11 -0.72
C ALA A 123 -28.04 -17.39 0.72
N ALA A 124 -26.79 -17.02 1.03
CA ALA A 124 -26.22 -17.11 2.36
C ALA A 124 -25.12 -16.06 2.51
N SER A 125 -24.96 -15.56 3.73
CA SER A 125 -23.72 -14.93 4.14
C SER A 125 -22.86 -16.00 4.81
N VAL A 126 -21.62 -16.18 4.37
CA VAL A 126 -20.65 -17.13 4.96
C VAL A 126 -19.75 -16.45 6.00
N THR A 127 -20.26 -15.39 6.63
CA THR A 127 -19.53 -14.57 7.60
C THR A 127 -19.88 -15.05 9.01
N PHE A 128 -18.90 -15.59 9.75
CA PHE A 128 -19.13 -16.11 11.11
C PHE A 128 -19.55 -15.04 12.12
N ASP A 129 -19.18 -13.78 11.86
CA ASP A 129 -19.51 -12.61 12.68
C ASP A 129 -20.44 -11.65 11.94
N GLU A 130 -21.44 -12.18 11.25
CA GLU A 130 -22.52 -11.34 10.74
C GLU A 130 -23.43 -10.85 11.88
N GLU A 131 -23.95 -9.64 11.71
CA GLU A 131 -24.95 -9.06 12.61
C GLU A 131 -26.17 -9.99 12.68
N ILE A 132 -26.61 -10.34 13.90
CA ILE A 132 -27.61 -11.40 14.10
C ILE A 132 -28.95 -11.12 13.39
N ASP A 133 -29.35 -9.85 13.29
CA ASP A 133 -30.55 -9.42 12.58
C ASP A 133 -30.42 -9.62 11.06
N ALA A 134 -29.28 -9.24 10.47
CA ALA A 134 -28.98 -9.47 9.06
C ALA A 134 -28.92 -10.97 8.74
N ALA A 135 -28.22 -11.76 9.57
CA ALA A 135 -28.11 -13.21 9.42
C ALA A 135 -29.48 -13.90 9.53
N LEU A 136 -30.32 -13.48 10.49
CA LEU A 136 -31.67 -13.99 10.67
C LEU A 136 -32.55 -13.69 9.46
N GLN A 137 -32.53 -12.45 8.96
CA GLN A 137 -33.33 -12.05 7.79
C GLN A 137 -32.97 -12.85 6.54
N LEU A 138 -31.69 -13.12 6.32
CA LEU A 138 -31.22 -13.82 5.12
C LEU A 138 -31.34 -15.35 5.25
N ASN A 139 -30.77 -15.95 6.30
CA ASN A 139 -30.61 -17.40 6.40
C ASN A 139 -31.86 -18.10 6.97
N THR A 140 -32.59 -17.44 7.87
CA THR A 140 -33.76 -18.03 8.55
C THR A 140 -35.06 -17.60 7.88
N LEU A 141 -35.35 -16.29 7.88
CA LEU A 141 -36.60 -15.78 7.32
C LEU A 141 -36.58 -15.82 5.79
N GLY A 142 -35.43 -15.60 5.15
CA GLY A 142 -35.27 -15.81 3.71
C GLY A 142 -35.58 -17.25 3.28
N ALA A 143 -35.15 -18.25 4.06
CA ALA A 143 -35.49 -19.65 3.81
C ALA A 143 -37.01 -19.89 3.91
N ARG A 144 -37.68 -19.30 4.91
CA ARG A 144 -39.15 -19.35 5.04
C ARG A 144 -39.85 -18.72 3.84
N ARG A 145 -39.44 -17.52 3.41
CA ARG A 145 -40.05 -16.82 2.26
C ARG A 145 -39.86 -17.59 0.95
N MET A 146 -38.70 -18.23 0.77
CA MET A 146 -38.48 -19.08 -0.39
C MET A 146 -39.30 -20.37 -0.37
N LEU A 147 -39.51 -20.94 0.82
CA LEU A 147 -40.45 -22.05 0.98
C LEU A 147 -41.87 -21.62 0.62
N GLU A 148 -42.33 -20.46 1.12
CA GLU A 148 -43.64 -19.91 0.80
C GLU A 148 -43.80 -19.66 -0.71
N PHE A 149 -42.76 -19.15 -1.38
CA PHE A 149 -42.74 -19.03 -2.83
C PHE A 149 -42.84 -20.39 -3.52
N ALA A 150 -42.04 -21.38 -3.11
CA ALA A 150 -42.07 -22.72 -3.70
C ALA A 150 -43.43 -23.40 -3.53
N LYS A 151 -44.11 -23.22 -2.38
CA LYS A 151 -45.48 -23.70 -2.15
C LYS A 151 -46.54 -22.99 -2.98
N SER A 152 -46.26 -21.76 -3.43
CA SER A 152 -47.14 -21.03 -4.34
C SER A 152 -46.93 -21.43 -5.80
N CYS A 153 -45.84 -22.11 -6.11
CA CYS A 153 -45.63 -22.78 -7.38
C CYS A 153 -46.39 -24.13 -7.36
N GLY A 154 -46.95 -24.57 -8.49
CA GLY A 154 -47.78 -25.78 -8.57
C GLY A 154 -47.07 -27.07 -8.12
N ASP A 155 -46.51 -27.84 -9.06
CA ASP A 155 -45.78 -29.08 -8.77
C ASP A 155 -44.27 -28.84 -8.62
N ALA A 156 -43.88 -27.72 -7.99
CA ALA A 156 -42.47 -27.35 -7.88
C ALA A 156 -41.74 -28.15 -6.79
N MET A 157 -40.41 -28.20 -6.90
CA MET A 157 -39.54 -28.69 -5.83
C MET A 157 -38.68 -27.58 -5.22
N LEU A 158 -38.27 -27.76 -3.96
CA LEU A 158 -37.34 -26.89 -3.26
C LEU A 158 -35.97 -27.56 -3.11
N VAL A 159 -34.91 -26.88 -3.54
CA VAL A 159 -33.53 -27.22 -3.22
C VAL A 159 -33.00 -26.14 -2.28
N HIS A 160 -32.60 -26.53 -1.07
CA HIS A 160 -32.07 -25.64 -0.06
C HIS A 160 -30.61 -25.92 0.25
N VAL A 161 -29.74 -24.95 -0.03
CA VAL A 161 -28.34 -25.03 0.34
C VAL A 161 -28.11 -24.42 1.73
N SER A 162 -27.70 -25.30 2.63
CA SER A 162 -27.37 -25.02 4.01
C SER A 162 -25.88 -25.26 4.27
N THR A 163 -25.51 -25.88 5.38
CA THR A 163 -24.13 -26.24 5.74
C THR A 163 -24.10 -27.46 6.63
N ALA A 164 -23.06 -28.29 6.55
CA ALA A 164 -22.88 -29.44 7.45
C ALA A 164 -22.76 -29.01 8.93
N TYR A 165 -22.32 -27.78 9.19
CA TYR A 165 -22.13 -27.22 10.53
C TYR A 165 -23.42 -26.78 11.25
N VAL A 166 -24.61 -26.97 10.65
CA VAL A 166 -25.89 -26.79 11.38
C VAL A 166 -26.03 -27.74 12.57
N ASN A 167 -25.22 -28.79 12.61
CA ASN A 167 -25.11 -29.74 13.72
C ASN A 167 -24.27 -29.20 14.90
N GLY A 168 -23.88 -27.92 14.87
CA GLY A 168 -23.28 -27.22 16.00
C GLY A 168 -22.07 -27.93 16.59
N GLN A 169 -22.01 -28.01 17.92
CA GLN A 169 -20.87 -28.55 18.66
C GLN A 169 -20.96 -30.07 18.93
N THR A 170 -21.85 -30.78 18.24
CA THR A 170 -22.04 -32.22 18.45
C THR A 170 -20.77 -32.99 18.05
N LYS A 171 -20.38 -33.94 18.92
CA LYS A 171 -19.21 -34.80 18.71
C LYS A 171 -19.60 -36.15 18.12
N GLY A 172 -18.67 -36.77 17.42
CA GLY A 172 -18.82 -38.10 16.84
C GLY A 172 -19.33 -38.07 15.39
N ARG A 173 -19.97 -39.17 14.97
CA ARG A 173 -20.49 -39.30 13.61
C ARG A 173 -21.88 -38.65 13.50
N ILE A 174 -22.05 -37.83 12.48
CA ILE A 174 -23.24 -37.00 12.28
C ILE A 174 -24.00 -37.50 11.04
N PRO A 175 -25.20 -38.09 11.19
CA PRO A 175 -25.93 -38.71 10.09
C PRO A 175 -26.63 -37.69 9.18
N GLU A 176 -26.92 -38.09 7.94
CA GLU A 176 -27.72 -37.34 6.96
C GLU A 176 -29.22 -37.34 7.32
N ALA A 177 -29.55 -36.74 8.45
CA ALA A 177 -30.91 -36.66 8.97
C ALA A 177 -31.52 -35.25 8.80
N PRO A 178 -32.84 -35.17 8.49
CA PRO A 178 -33.60 -33.93 8.60
C PRO A 178 -33.48 -33.31 10.00
N PRO A 179 -33.38 -31.98 10.12
CA PRO A 179 -33.38 -31.34 11.43
C PRO A 179 -34.71 -31.59 12.14
N ARG A 180 -34.64 -31.69 13.48
CA ARG A 180 -35.84 -31.74 14.32
C ARG A 180 -36.36 -30.31 14.52
N PRO A 181 -37.63 -30.01 14.17
CA PRO A 181 -38.24 -28.74 14.54
C PRO A 181 -38.28 -28.56 16.05
N ASP A 182 -38.14 -27.31 16.52
CA ASP A 182 -38.25 -26.96 17.94
C ASP A 182 -37.23 -27.73 18.81
N TRP A 183 -36.02 -27.88 18.28
CA TRP A 183 -34.90 -28.56 18.95
C TRP A 183 -33.59 -27.77 18.85
N SER A 184 -32.80 -27.80 19.93
CA SER A 184 -31.49 -27.16 20.01
C SER A 184 -30.34 -28.16 20.12
N MET A 185 -29.15 -27.77 19.66
CA MET A 185 -27.96 -28.61 19.80
C MET A 185 -27.52 -28.74 21.27
N ALA A 186 -27.88 -27.78 22.14
CA ALA A 186 -27.69 -27.88 23.58
C ALA A 186 -28.47 -29.07 24.17
N GLN A 187 -29.69 -29.32 23.68
CA GLN A 187 -30.47 -30.50 24.05
C GLN A 187 -29.86 -31.78 23.45
N GLU A 188 -29.44 -31.74 22.18
CA GLU A 188 -28.80 -32.90 21.52
C GLU A 188 -27.54 -33.37 22.27
N MET A 189 -26.74 -32.43 22.78
CA MET A 189 -25.53 -32.71 23.56
C MET A 189 -25.79 -33.00 25.05
N GLY A 190 -27.05 -33.00 25.51
CA GLY A 190 -27.40 -33.16 26.94
C GLY A 190 -26.88 -32.04 27.84
N ARG A 191 -26.63 -30.85 27.29
CA ARG A 191 -26.15 -29.66 28.04
C ARG A 191 -27.28 -28.82 28.62
N SER A 192 -28.50 -28.98 28.13
CA SER A 192 -29.68 -28.25 28.58
C SER A 192 -30.94 -29.08 28.34
N ASP A 193 -31.82 -29.15 29.33
CA ASP A 193 -33.17 -29.69 29.19
C ASP A 193 -34.22 -28.61 28.90
N ALA A 194 -33.79 -27.34 28.75
CA ALA A 194 -34.70 -26.24 28.50
C ALA A 194 -35.41 -26.42 27.13
N PRO A 195 -36.73 -26.23 27.07
CA PRO A 195 -37.45 -26.33 25.80
C PRO A 195 -37.00 -25.22 24.85
N PHE A 196 -36.72 -25.60 23.61
CA PHE A 196 -36.42 -24.68 22.52
C PHE A 196 -37.66 -24.51 21.64
N ASP A 197 -38.18 -23.29 21.54
CA ASP A 197 -39.26 -22.94 20.61
C ASP A 197 -38.67 -22.06 19.52
N LEU A 198 -38.68 -22.57 18.28
CA LEU A 198 -38.05 -21.94 17.14
C LEU A 198 -38.64 -20.55 16.84
N GLU A 199 -39.97 -20.46 16.82
CA GLU A 199 -40.70 -19.24 16.46
C GLU A 199 -40.56 -18.18 17.55
N ARG A 200 -40.53 -18.61 18.81
CA ARG A 200 -40.24 -17.73 19.94
C ARG A 200 -38.81 -17.21 19.88
N GLU A 201 -37.83 -18.06 19.63
CA GLU A 201 -36.43 -17.65 19.55
C GLU A 201 -36.22 -16.60 18.45
N ILE A 202 -36.84 -16.78 17.28
CA ILE A 202 -36.83 -15.79 16.20
C ILE A 202 -37.38 -14.43 16.66
N ARG A 203 -38.53 -14.42 17.35
CA ARG A 203 -39.11 -13.18 17.91
C ARG A 203 -38.21 -12.54 18.97
N ASP A 204 -37.61 -13.34 19.84
CA ASP A 204 -36.73 -12.86 20.90
C ASP A 204 -35.44 -12.24 20.31
N ILE A 205 -34.90 -12.79 19.22
CA ILE A 205 -33.76 -12.22 18.50
C ILE A 205 -34.14 -10.88 17.85
N ILE A 206 -35.29 -10.80 17.16
CA ILE A 206 -35.77 -9.55 16.54
C ILE A 206 -35.93 -8.45 17.61
N THR A 207 -36.67 -8.77 18.68
CA THR A 207 -36.90 -7.83 19.80
C THR A 207 -35.58 -7.34 20.37
N ARG A 208 -34.62 -8.25 20.60
CA ARG A 208 -33.33 -7.87 21.15
C ARG A 208 -32.48 -7.04 20.18
N ALA A 209 -32.56 -7.30 18.88
CA ALA A 209 -31.89 -6.48 17.89
C ALA A 209 -32.46 -5.05 17.86
N ASP A 210 -33.79 -4.91 17.91
CA ASP A 210 -34.46 -3.61 17.96
C ASP A 210 -34.05 -2.80 19.20
N GLU A 211 -33.98 -3.44 20.38
CA GLU A 211 -33.46 -2.82 21.61
C GLU A 211 -32.01 -2.31 21.42
N ILE A 212 -31.14 -3.08 20.77
CA ILE A 212 -29.74 -2.66 20.51
C ILE A 212 -29.70 -1.49 19.51
N HIS A 213 -30.59 -1.49 18.52
CA HIS A 213 -30.74 -0.36 17.58
C HIS A 213 -31.17 0.91 18.30
N ASP A 214 -32.14 0.82 19.21
CA ASP A 214 -32.62 1.94 20.01
C ASP A 214 -31.56 2.44 20.99
N ASP A 215 -30.86 1.53 21.68
CA ASP A 215 -29.73 1.85 22.55
C ASP A 215 -28.62 2.61 21.80
N SER A 216 -28.37 2.28 20.52
CA SER A 216 -27.36 2.98 19.71
C SER A 216 -27.68 4.46 19.51
N ARG A 217 -28.95 4.85 19.69
CA ARG A 217 -29.47 6.21 19.52
C ARG A 217 -29.74 6.90 20.86
N SER A 218 -29.51 6.23 22.00
CA SER A 218 -29.77 6.80 23.32
C SER A 218 -28.94 8.06 23.60
N PRO A 219 -29.44 9.00 24.43
CA PRO A 219 -28.70 10.21 24.80
C PRO A 219 -27.30 9.90 25.37
N GLU A 220 -27.18 8.83 26.14
CA GLU A 220 -25.91 8.40 26.76
C GLU A 220 -24.89 7.96 25.72
N GLN A 221 -25.31 7.17 24.71
CA GLN A 221 -24.40 6.76 23.64
C GLN A 221 -24.05 7.92 22.72
N GLN A 222 -25.01 8.81 22.41
CA GLN A 222 -24.74 10.01 21.62
C GLN A 222 -23.68 10.90 22.29
N ASP A 223 -23.80 11.14 23.60
CA ASP A 223 -22.80 11.88 24.37
C ASP A 223 -21.44 11.18 24.36
N ARG A 224 -21.42 9.85 24.50
CA ARG A 224 -20.19 9.05 24.42
C ARG A 224 -19.51 9.17 23.05
N PHE A 225 -20.25 9.00 21.95
CA PHE A 225 -19.70 9.11 20.59
C PHE A 225 -19.22 10.53 20.29
N ARG A 226 -19.94 11.55 20.78
CA ARG A 226 -19.54 12.95 20.69
C ARG A 226 -18.22 13.21 21.41
N LYS A 227 -18.07 12.73 22.65
CA LYS A 227 -16.82 12.83 23.42
C LYS A 227 -15.65 12.15 22.70
N MET A 228 -15.87 10.97 22.12
CA MET A 228 -14.84 10.26 21.34
C MET A 228 -14.45 11.03 20.06
N ALA A 229 -15.41 11.63 19.36
CA ALA A 229 -15.13 12.45 18.18
C ALA A 229 -14.34 13.72 18.51
N LEU A 230 -14.71 14.43 19.59
CA LEU A 230 -14.01 15.62 20.06
C LEU A 230 -12.58 15.32 20.57
N GLN A 231 -12.32 14.12 21.07
CA GLN A 231 -10.96 13.68 21.40
C GLN A 231 -10.07 13.52 20.16
N GLN A 232 -10.64 13.18 19.00
CA GLN A 232 -9.88 13.07 17.75
C GLN A 232 -9.68 14.43 17.06
N ASN A 233 -10.67 15.29 17.11
CA ASN A 233 -10.60 16.66 16.61
C ASN A 233 -11.30 17.61 17.59
N PRO A 234 -10.54 18.38 18.41
CA PRO A 234 -11.13 19.30 19.38
C PRO A 234 -11.94 20.44 18.77
N ASN A 235 -11.66 20.83 17.52
CA ASN A 235 -12.35 21.91 16.81
C ASN A 235 -12.93 21.41 15.47
N PRO A 236 -13.94 20.52 15.48
CA PRO A 236 -14.51 19.99 14.25
C PRO A 236 -15.59 20.93 13.69
N THR A 237 -15.75 20.92 12.36
CA THR A 237 -16.99 21.41 11.74
C THR A 237 -18.15 20.50 12.12
N GLN A 238 -19.37 21.04 12.29
CA GLN A 238 -20.56 20.25 12.66
C GLN A 238 -20.78 19.04 11.74
N ARG A 239 -20.65 19.23 10.42
CA ARG A 239 -20.78 18.17 9.42
C ARG A 239 -19.80 17.01 9.61
N TRP A 240 -18.56 17.30 10.03
CA TRP A 240 -17.56 16.27 10.33
C TRP A 240 -17.91 15.54 11.64
N LEU A 241 -18.36 16.28 12.66
CA LEU A 241 -18.75 15.72 13.95
C LEU A 241 -19.90 14.72 13.77
N ASP A 242 -20.95 15.11 13.05
CA ASP A 242 -22.10 14.24 12.78
C ASP A 242 -21.69 12.98 11.99
N ALA A 243 -20.82 13.14 10.97
CA ALA A 243 -20.32 12.01 10.19
C ALA A 243 -19.44 11.04 11.01
N GLN A 244 -18.60 11.55 11.92
CA GLN A 244 -17.78 10.71 12.79
C GLN A 244 -18.61 10.04 13.89
N MET A 245 -19.57 10.74 14.48
CA MET A 245 -20.51 10.15 15.43
C MET A 245 -21.28 9.00 14.80
N GLU A 246 -21.78 9.18 13.57
CA GLU A 246 -22.46 8.12 12.83
C GLU A 246 -21.52 6.94 12.52
N THR A 247 -20.24 7.19 12.26
CA THR A 247 -19.23 6.14 12.08
C THR A 247 -19.02 5.33 13.36
N PHE A 248 -18.91 5.99 14.52
CA PHE A 248 -18.82 5.29 15.81
C PHE A 248 -20.09 4.53 16.16
N ARG A 249 -21.26 5.10 15.90
CA ARG A 249 -22.55 4.45 16.12
C ARG A 249 -22.67 3.17 15.31
N LYS A 250 -22.42 3.23 13.99
CA LYS A 250 -22.46 2.05 13.11
C LYS A 250 -21.49 0.96 13.56
N ARG A 251 -20.28 1.33 13.98
CA ARG A 251 -19.29 0.38 14.50
C ARG A 251 -19.76 -0.27 15.81
N TRP A 252 -20.24 0.52 16.75
CA TRP A 252 -20.74 0.01 18.03
C TRP A 252 -21.94 -0.92 17.85
N LEU A 253 -22.90 -0.52 17.02
CA LEU A 253 -24.10 -1.29 16.69
C LEU A 253 -23.72 -2.66 16.11
N LYS A 254 -22.83 -2.65 15.11
CA LYS A 254 -22.27 -3.89 14.53
C LYS A 254 -21.63 -4.79 15.59
N GLU A 255 -20.73 -4.25 16.41
CA GLU A 255 -20.05 -5.02 17.47
C GLU A 255 -21.04 -5.63 18.46
N ARG A 256 -22.11 -4.92 18.84
CA ARG A 256 -23.15 -5.45 19.76
C ARG A 256 -24.01 -6.55 19.14
N LEU A 257 -24.46 -6.38 17.89
CA LEU A 257 -25.29 -7.37 17.20
C LEU A 257 -24.53 -8.67 16.95
N ILE A 258 -23.25 -8.59 16.64
CA ILE A 258 -22.36 -9.76 16.51
C ILE A 258 -22.23 -10.48 17.85
N GLU A 259 -21.94 -9.74 18.93
CA GLU A 259 -21.82 -10.34 20.26
C GLU A 259 -23.11 -11.04 20.71
N GLU A 260 -24.27 -10.45 20.42
CA GLU A 260 -25.56 -11.07 20.73
C GLU A 260 -25.78 -12.36 19.91
N GLY A 261 -25.46 -12.36 18.62
CA GLY A 261 -25.55 -13.55 17.78
C GLY A 261 -24.65 -14.68 18.26
N MET A 262 -23.40 -14.38 18.62
CA MET A 262 -22.46 -15.35 19.19
C MET A 262 -22.97 -15.91 20.54
N ARG A 263 -23.50 -15.03 21.40
CA ARG A 263 -24.07 -15.41 22.69
C ARG A 263 -25.24 -16.38 22.53
N ARG A 264 -26.16 -16.08 21.60
CA ARG A 264 -27.34 -16.89 21.27
C ARG A 264 -26.95 -18.24 20.69
N GLY A 265 -26.01 -18.27 19.74
CA GLY A 265 -25.49 -19.52 19.18
C GLY A 265 -24.93 -20.44 20.25
N GLN A 266 -24.05 -19.91 21.11
CA GLN A 266 -23.43 -20.67 22.20
C GLN A 266 -24.45 -21.15 23.25
N GLN A 267 -25.44 -20.32 23.58
CA GLN A 267 -26.52 -20.67 24.52
C GLN A 267 -27.25 -21.94 24.05
N TRP A 268 -27.53 -22.04 22.76
CA TRP A 268 -28.30 -23.15 22.19
C TRP A 268 -27.44 -24.25 21.54
N GLY A 269 -26.13 -24.22 21.73
CA GLY A 269 -25.20 -25.29 21.34
C GLY A 269 -24.65 -25.22 19.91
N TRP A 270 -24.91 -24.12 19.19
CA TRP A 270 -24.27 -23.80 17.92
C TRP A 270 -22.94 -23.05 18.15
N HIS A 271 -22.12 -22.92 17.11
CA HIS A 271 -20.81 -22.27 17.23
C HIS A 271 -20.93 -20.74 17.20
N ASP A 272 -21.80 -20.23 16.35
CA ASP A 272 -21.92 -18.83 15.98
C ASP A 272 -23.32 -18.48 15.44
N SER A 273 -23.53 -17.22 15.05
CA SER A 273 -24.79 -16.75 14.46
C SER A 273 -25.09 -17.41 13.11
N TYR A 274 -24.08 -17.73 12.31
CA TYR A 274 -24.23 -18.37 11.00
C TYR A 274 -24.82 -19.77 11.13
N THR A 275 -24.20 -20.64 11.94
CA THR A 275 -24.66 -22.01 12.15
C THR A 275 -26.04 -22.07 12.80
N LEU A 276 -26.31 -21.19 13.78
CA LEU A 276 -27.63 -21.03 14.39
C LEU A 276 -28.70 -20.65 13.36
N THR A 277 -28.49 -19.59 12.58
CA THR A 277 -29.51 -19.06 11.65
C THR A 277 -29.77 -19.99 10.47
N LYS A 278 -28.75 -20.70 9.98
CA LYS A 278 -28.92 -21.78 8.99
C LYS A 278 -29.72 -22.95 9.56
N ALA A 279 -29.42 -23.40 10.78
CA ALA A 279 -30.17 -24.46 11.44
C ALA A 279 -31.64 -24.08 11.63
N MET A 280 -31.92 -22.85 12.10
CA MET A 280 -33.29 -22.33 12.22
C MET A 280 -34.01 -22.27 10.87
N GLY A 281 -33.30 -21.89 9.79
CA GLY A 281 -33.84 -21.90 8.43
C GLY A 281 -34.24 -23.29 7.97
N GLU A 282 -33.41 -24.30 8.19
CA GLU A 282 -33.77 -25.69 7.87
C GLU A 282 -34.94 -26.20 8.73
N GLN A 283 -34.97 -25.86 10.03
CA GLN A 283 -36.07 -26.24 10.91
C GLN A 283 -37.41 -25.64 10.44
N LEU A 284 -37.42 -24.36 10.02
CA LEU A 284 -38.61 -23.74 9.43
C LEU A 284 -39.05 -24.46 8.15
N ILE A 285 -38.08 -24.85 7.30
CA ILE A 285 -38.38 -25.62 6.09
C ILE A 285 -39.07 -26.94 6.46
N VAL A 286 -38.47 -27.73 7.35
CA VAL A 286 -39.03 -29.02 7.77
C VAL A 286 -40.40 -28.85 8.43
N LYS A 287 -40.57 -27.82 9.27
CA LYS A 287 -41.81 -27.55 10.00
C LYS A 287 -42.96 -27.16 9.08
N HIS A 288 -42.69 -26.43 8.00
CA HIS A 288 -43.75 -25.79 7.18
C HIS A 288 -43.88 -26.31 5.74
N ARG A 289 -42.98 -27.20 5.28
CA ARG A 289 -42.98 -27.68 3.88
C ARG A 289 -44.24 -28.43 3.46
N GLY A 290 -44.89 -29.14 4.38
CA GLY A 290 -45.95 -30.10 4.01
C GLY A 290 -45.40 -31.18 3.08
N ASP A 291 -46.07 -31.43 1.96
CA ASP A 291 -45.69 -32.48 1.00
C ASP A 291 -44.70 -32.03 -0.07
N LEU A 292 -44.31 -30.75 -0.10
CA LEU A 292 -43.39 -30.19 -1.09
C LEU A 292 -42.07 -30.98 -1.15
N PRO A 293 -41.70 -31.60 -2.30
CA PRO A 293 -40.41 -32.28 -2.45
C PRO A 293 -39.25 -31.34 -2.13
N THR A 294 -38.39 -31.73 -1.19
CA THR A 294 -37.35 -30.84 -0.65
C THR A 294 -36.00 -31.54 -0.55
N ALA A 295 -34.98 -31.02 -1.22
CA ALA A 295 -33.59 -31.46 -1.06
C ALA A 295 -32.83 -30.43 -0.21
N ILE A 296 -32.24 -30.85 0.91
CA ILE A 296 -31.35 -30.04 1.73
C ILE A 296 -29.91 -30.47 1.44
N ILE A 297 -29.12 -29.57 0.87
CA ILE A 297 -27.71 -29.78 0.57
C ILE A 297 -26.89 -29.12 1.67
N ARG A 298 -26.09 -29.90 2.39
CA ARG A 298 -25.25 -29.46 3.50
C ARG A 298 -23.77 -29.62 3.13
N PRO A 299 -23.20 -28.67 2.37
CA PRO A 299 -21.77 -28.68 2.12
C PRO A 299 -20.98 -28.39 3.40
N SER A 300 -19.78 -28.97 3.50
CA SER A 300 -18.75 -28.56 4.45
C SER A 300 -18.03 -27.29 3.97
N ILE A 301 -16.74 -27.08 4.27
CA ILE A 301 -16.02 -25.87 3.89
C ILE A 301 -15.79 -25.86 2.37
N VAL A 302 -16.61 -25.08 1.65
CA VAL A 302 -16.54 -25.00 0.20
C VAL A 302 -15.34 -24.17 -0.26
N GLU A 303 -14.44 -24.82 -1.01
CA GLU A 303 -13.23 -24.22 -1.57
C GLU A 303 -13.22 -24.29 -3.10
N SER A 304 -12.08 -23.93 -3.72
CA SER A 304 -11.91 -23.88 -5.19
C SER A 304 -12.36 -25.13 -5.93
N ALA A 305 -12.73 -24.98 -7.20
CA ALA A 305 -13.06 -26.10 -8.07
C ALA A 305 -11.90 -27.10 -8.20
N LEU A 306 -12.23 -28.40 -8.14
CA LEU A 306 -11.27 -29.47 -8.43
C LEU A 306 -11.00 -29.57 -9.93
N VAL A 307 -12.06 -29.53 -10.75
CA VAL A 307 -12.00 -29.72 -12.21
C VAL A 307 -12.74 -28.62 -12.96
N GLU A 308 -13.96 -28.27 -12.56
CA GLU A 308 -14.84 -27.41 -13.37
C GLU A 308 -15.38 -26.21 -12.58
N PRO A 309 -15.64 -25.04 -13.19
CA PRO A 309 -15.53 -24.70 -14.62
C PRO A 309 -14.08 -24.69 -15.14
N GLU A 310 -13.12 -24.49 -14.25
CA GLU A 310 -11.69 -24.76 -14.47
C GLU A 310 -11.02 -25.13 -13.12
N PRO A 311 -9.90 -25.88 -13.12
CA PRO A 311 -9.20 -26.23 -11.90
C PRO A 311 -8.71 -24.99 -11.14
N GLY A 312 -9.04 -24.92 -9.85
CA GLY A 312 -8.64 -23.81 -8.99
C GLY A 312 -9.55 -22.59 -9.04
N TRP A 313 -10.63 -22.62 -9.84
CA TRP A 313 -11.59 -21.51 -9.89
C TRP A 313 -12.19 -21.22 -8.51
N ILE A 314 -12.04 -19.97 -8.06
CA ILE A 314 -12.49 -19.49 -6.75
C ILE A 314 -12.78 -17.98 -6.80
N GLU A 315 -13.85 -17.53 -6.14
CA GLU A 315 -14.22 -16.10 -6.11
C GLU A 315 -14.34 -15.54 -4.70
N GLY A 316 -13.53 -14.54 -4.37
CA GLY A 316 -13.43 -13.98 -3.02
C GLY A 316 -12.74 -14.93 -2.03
N LEU A 317 -12.31 -14.40 -0.89
CA LEU A 317 -11.69 -15.20 0.17
C LEU A 317 -12.76 -16.05 0.86
N LYS A 318 -12.57 -17.37 0.87
CA LYS A 318 -13.40 -18.37 1.55
C LYS A 318 -12.97 -18.53 2.99
N VAL A 319 -13.45 -19.59 3.64
CA VAL A 319 -13.24 -19.81 5.06
C VAL A 319 -11.77 -20.10 5.33
N ALA A 320 -11.10 -20.97 4.56
CA ALA A 320 -9.69 -21.29 4.80
C ALA A 320 -8.72 -20.21 4.28
N ASP A 321 -9.08 -19.53 3.19
CA ASP A 321 -8.19 -18.61 2.46
C ASP A 321 -7.55 -17.50 3.30
N PRO A 322 -8.24 -16.83 4.25
CA PRO A 322 -7.62 -15.82 5.12
C PRO A 322 -6.48 -16.39 5.96
N LEU A 323 -6.56 -17.66 6.38
CA LEU A 323 -5.47 -18.32 7.10
C LEU A 323 -4.29 -18.61 6.16
N ILE A 324 -4.57 -19.13 4.96
CA ILE A 324 -3.56 -19.40 3.92
C ILE A 324 -2.84 -18.11 3.51
N ASP A 325 -3.57 -17.02 3.25
CA ASP A 325 -3.01 -15.70 2.92
C ASP A 325 -2.23 -15.10 4.10
N ALA A 326 -2.70 -15.27 5.35
CA ALA A 326 -1.99 -14.78 6.53
C ALA A 326 -0.68 -15.54 6.78
N VAL A 327 -0.65 -16.85 6.53
CA VAL A 327 0.58 -17.67 6.51
C VAL A 327 1.52 -17.14 5.44
N SER A 328 1.05 -16.94 4.20
CA SER A 328 1.87 -16.42 3.09
C SER A 328 2.52 -15.07 3.41
N LYS A 329 1.86 -14.23 4.23
CA LYS A 329 2.36 -12.91 4.62
C LYS A 329 3.27 -12.93 5.86
N GLY A 330 3.56 -14.10 6.43
CA GLY A 330 4.31 -14.23 7.69
C GLY A 330 3.60 -13.56 8.87
N ARG A 331 2.29 -13.30 8.77
CA ARG A 331 1.49 -12.58 9.78
C ARG A 331 0.86 -13.51 10.80
N LEU A 332 0.92 -14.82 10.56
CA LEU A 332 0.35 -15.86 11.41
C LEU A 332 1.44 -16.86 11.84
N PRO A 333 2.37 -16.46 12.73
CA PRO A 333 3.50 -17.29 13.14
C PRO A 333 3.11 -18.57 13.90
N ASP A 334 1.90 -18.62 14.44
CA ASP A 334 1.34 -19.81 15.09
C ASP A 334 -0.19 -19.73 15.04
N PHE A 335 -0.89 -20.85 15.30
CA PHE A 335 -2.37 -20.88 15.30
C PHE A 335 -2.95 -21.92 16.25
N PRO A 336 -4.04 -21.63 17.00
CA PRO A 336 -4.64 -22.60 17.90
C PRO A 336 -5.52 -23.64 17.19
N GLY A 337 -5.44 -24.89 17.66
CA GLY A 337 -6.26 -26.01 17.19
C GLY A 337 -5.69 -27.36 17.66
N GLN A 338 -6.36 -28.47 17.35
CA GLN A 338 -5.80 -29.80 17.58
C GLN A 338 -5.33 -30.41 16.26
N LYS A 339 -4.16 -31.08 16.29
CA LYS A 339 -3.49 -31.54 15.07
C LYS A 339 -4.33 -32.54 14.27
N GLU A 340 -4.91 -33.51 14.98
CA GLU A 340 -5.60 -34.67 14.42
C GLU A 340 -7.09 -34.40 14.14
N MET A 341 -7.53 -33.14 14.15
CA MET A 341 -8.88 -32.79 13.74
C MET A 341 -9.04 -32.87 12.24
N ILE A 342 -10.18 -33.41 11.79
CA ILE A 342 -10.58 -33.33 10.38
C ILE A 342 -10.98 -31.89 10.07
N VAL A 343 -10.42 -31.33 9.01
CA VAL A 343 -10.88 -30.06 8.44
C VAL A 343 -11.61 -30.38 7.16
N ASP A 344 -12.93 -30.39 7.25
CA ASP A 344 -13.77 -30.89 6.18
C ASP A 344 -13.89 -29.85 5.05
N ILE A 345 -13.02 -29.99 4.05
CA ILE A 345 -12.97 -29.16 2.85
C ILE A 345 -13.65 -29.89 1.70
N ILE A 346 -14.42 -29.17 0.89
CA ILE A 346 -15.10 -29.71 -0.29
C ILE A 346 -14.95 -28.78 -1.51
N PRO A 347 -14.50 -29.28 -2.67
CA PRO A 347 -14.47 -28.49 -3.90
C PRO A 347 -15.88 -28.08 -4.39
N VAL A 348 -16.01 -26.83 -4.87
CA VAL A 348 -17.31 -26.26 -5.28
C VAL A 348 -18.02 -27.03 -6.41
N ASP A 349 -17.27 -27.67 -7.30
CA ASP A 349 -17.81 -28.45 -8.41
C ASP A 349 -18.43 -29.76 -7.95
N ILE A 350 -17.87 -30.41 -6.93
CA ILE A 350 -18.49 -31.57 -6.28
C ILE A 350 -19.82 -31.14 -5.64
N VAL A 351 -19.86 -29.97 -4.98
CA VAL A 351 -21.11 -29.45 -4.41
C VAL A 351 -22.15 -29.16 -5.49
N ALA A 352 -21.75 -28.54 -6.60
CA ALA A 352 -22.65 -28.26 -7.72
C ALA A 352 -23.19 -29.55 -8.35
N ASN A 353 -22.34 -30.55 -8.57
CA ASN A 353 -22.71 -31.85 -9.13
C ASN A 353 -23.69 -32.59 -8.23
N THR A 354 -23.37 -32.72 -6.94
CA THR A 354 -24.24 -33.38 -5.96
C THR A 354 -25.57 -32.65 -5.81
N THR A 355 -25.58 -31.30 -5.90
CA THR A 355 -26.82 -30.52 -5.87
C THR A 355 -27.75 -30.88 -7.03
N LEU A 356 -27.21 -31.01 -8.25
CA LEU A 356 -28.00 -31.37 -9.44
C LEU A 356 -28.48 -32.83 -9.40
N ALA A 357 -27.63 -33.75 -8.92
CA ALA A 357 -28.02 -35.15 -8.72
C ALA A 357 -29.12 -35.30 -7.66
N ALA A 358 -28.95 -34.63 -6.51
CA ALA A 358 -29.92 -34.64 -5.41
C ALA A 358 -31.25 -34.02 -5.83
N MET A 359 -31.21 -32.98 -6.68
CA MET A 359 -32.39 -32.36 -7.26
C MET A 359 -33.21 -33.37 -8.07
N ALA A 360 -32.59 -34.04 -9.05
CA ALA A 360 -33.27 -35.02 -9.89
C ALA A 360 -33.80 -36.22 -9.09
N ARG A 361 -33.00 -36.72 -8.13
CA ARG A 361 -33.41 -37.84 -7.25
C ARG A 361 -34.62 -37.49 -6.39
N THR A 362 -34.57 -36.34 -5.72
CA THR A 362 -35.63 -35.90 -4.80
C THR A 362 -36.91 -35.56 -5.55
N ALA A 363 -36.82 -35.00 -6.76
CA ALA A 363 -37.98 -34.75 -7.60
C ALA A 363 -38.73 -36.05 -7.95
N ARG A 364 -38.00 -37.15 -8.16
CA ARG A 364 -38.58 -38.47 -8.47
C ARG A 364 -39.17 -39.17 -7.25
N GLU A 365 -38.49 -39.11 -6.11
CA GLU A 365 -38.88 -39.83 -4.91
C GLU A 365 -39.89 -39.09 -4.03
N GLY A 366 -39.97 -37.76 -4.18
CA GLY A 366 -40.72 -36.89 -3.28
C GLY A 366 -40.10 -36.82 -1.89
N GLY A 367 -40.84 -36.27 -0.94
CA GLY A 367 -40.42 -36.22 0.47
C GLY A 367 -39.23 -35.27 0.72
N ILE A 368 -38.33 -35.68 1.62
CA ILE A 368 -37.15 -34.90 2.03
C ILE A 368 -35.85 -35.70 1.88
N GLY A 369 -34.96 -35.18 1.03
CA GLY A 369 -33.58 -35.64 0.88
C GLY A 369 -32.63 -34.73 1.64
N VAL A 370 -31.73 -35.28 2.45
CA VAL A 370 -30.67 -34.52 3.15
C VAL A 370 -29.34 -35.12 2.75
N TYR A 371 -28.42 -34.27 2.30
CA TYR A 371 -27.15 -34.70 1.72
C TYR A 371 -25.99 -33.90 2.35
N HIS A 372 -25.11 -34.57 3.08
CA HIS A 372 -23.83 -34.00 3.51
C HIS A 372 -22.85 -34.08 2.34
N VAL A 373 -22.40 -32.92 1.87
CA VAL A 373 -21.39 -32.86 0.81
C VAL A 373 -20.07 -32.51 1.46
N SER A 374 -19.39 -33.55 1.94
CA SER A 374 -18.21 -33.49 2.81
C SER A 374 -17.20 -34.57 2.44
N THR A 375 -15.97 -34.43 2.92
CA THR A 375 -14.88 -35.37 2.68
C THR A 375 -14.49 -36.19 3.91
N GLY A 376 -14.92 -35.78 5.11
CA GLY A 376 -14.36 -36.26 6.38
C GLY A 376 -14.52 -37.76 6.67
N ASP A 377 -15.57 -38.43 6.18
CA ASP A 377 -15.79 -39.86 6.44
C ASP A 377 -15.08 -40.80 5.45
N ARG A 378 -14.84 -40.34 4.21
CA ARG A 378 -14.31 -41.14 3.10
C ARG A 378 -12.88 -40.78 2.71
N ASN A 379 -12.54 -39.49 2.69
CA ASN A 379 -11.24 -38.98 2.26
C ASN A 379 -10.81 -37.80 3.15
N PRO A 380 -10.59 -38.01 4.46
CA PRO A 380 -10.33 -36.92 5.40
C PRO A 380 -8.98 -36.22 5.13
N VAL A 381 -8.95 -34.90 5.33
CA VAL A 381 -7.72 -34.13 5.52
C VAL A 381 -7.64 -33.62 6.95
N LEU A 382 -6.53 -33.92 7.63
CA LEU A 382 -6.30 -33.45 8.99
C LEU A 382 -5.86 -31.98 8.99
N PHE A 383 -6.17 -31.25 10.06
CA PHE A 383 -5.86 -29.83 10.19
C PHE A 383 -4.36 -29.57 10.00
N HIS A 384 -3.52 -30.43 10.60
CA HIS A 384 -2.09 -30.30 10.43
C HIS A 384 -1.64 -30.59 8.98
N GLN A 385 -2.29 -31.51 8.26
CA GLN A 385 -1.94 -31.83 6.87
C GLN A 385 -2.29 -30.69 5.93
N ALA A 386 -3.49 -30.08 6.07
CA ALA A 386 -3.88 -28.91 5.29
C ALA A 386 -2.90 -27.73 5.48
N PHE A 387 -2.45 -27.50 6.73
CA PHE A 387 -1.42 -26.52 7.02
C PHE A 387 -0.07 -26.91 6.41
N GLU A 388 0.41 -28.14 6.59
CA GLU A 388 1.72 -28.58 6.06
C GLU A 388 1.76 -28.49 4.53
N HIS A 389 0.69 -28.85 3.81
CA HIS A 389 0.63 -28.67 2.36
C HIS A 389 0.79 -27.20 1.94
N SER A 390 0.14 -26.28 2.67
CA SER A 390 0.27 -24.84 2.45
C SER A 390 1.65 -24.32 2.82
N TYR A 391 2.20 -24.80 3.93
CA TYR A 391 3.53 -24.45 4.43
C TYR A 391 4.62 -24.89 3.45
N GLU A 392 4.61 -26.16 3.02
CA GLU A 392 5.52 -26.70 2.01
C GLU A 392 5.46 -25.89 0.71
N TYR A 393 4.25 -25.53 0.27
CA TYR A 393 4.07 -24.70 -0.92
C TYR A 393 4.71 -23.31 -0.72
N PHE A 394 4.44 -22.59 0.37
CA PHE A 394 5.04 -21.28 0.59
C PHE A 394 6.52 -21.33 1.01
N GLN A 395 7.05 -22.50 1.40
CA GLN A 395 8.49 -22.70 1.50
C GLN A 395 9.14 -22.80 0.11
N LYS A 396 8.52 -23.57 -0.80
CA LYS A 396 9.00 -23.71 -2.19
C LYS A 396 8.78 -22.44 -3.01
N TYR A 397 7.70 -21.73 -2.73
CA TYR A 397 7.21 -20.57 -3.46
C TYR A 397 6.90 -19.39 -2.50
N PRO A 398 7.93 -18.84 -1.83
CA PRO A 398 7.72 -17.83 -0.80
C PRO A 398 7.09 -16.58 -1.38
N ARG A 399 6.16 -16.00 -0.63
CA ARG A 399 5.67 -14.67 -0.95
C ARG A 399 6.80 -13.69 -0.68
N LEU A 400 7.01 -12.77 -1.62
CA LEU A 400 8.03 -11.76 -1.47
C LEU A 400 7.48 -10.55 -0.70
N ASN A 401 8.33 -9.94 0.13
CA ASN A 401 8.02 -8.67 0.78
C ASN A 401 8.17 -7.52 -0.23
N ARG A 402 7.99 -6.27 0.23
CA ARG A 402 8.14 -5.08 -0.64
C ARG A 402 9.56 -4.86 -1.18
N ASN A 403 10.55 -5.61 -0.68
CA ASN A 403 11.95 -5.56 -1.06
C ASN A 403 12.35 -6.81 -1.89
N ASN A 404 11.39 -7.57 -2.43
CA ASN A 404 11.62 -8.84 -3.12
C ASN A 404 12.30 -9.95 -2.29
N GLU A 405 12.33 -9.82 -0.96
CA GLU A 405 12.90 -10.87 -0.10
C GLU A 405 11.80 -11.89 0.28
N PRO A 406 12.13 -13.20 0.33
CA PRO A 406 11.24 -14.22 0.86
C PRO A 406 10.73 -13.87 2.25
N ILE A 407 9.40 -13.81 2.43
CA ILE A 407 8.82 -13.62 3.75
C ILE A 407 9.01 -14.93 4.55
N PRO A 408 9.71 -14.90 5.69
CA PRO A 408 9.90 -16.10 6.49
C PRO A 408 8.57 -16.54 7.11
N ILE A 409 8.25 -17.82 6.94
CA ILE A 409 7.08 -18.48 7.54
C ILE A 409 7.52 -19.46 8.62
N GLN A 410 6.68 -19.64 9.65
CA GLN A 410 6.98 -20.50 10.80
C GLN A 410 6.03 -21.69 10.82
N ARG A 411 6.55 -22.87 11.22
CA ARG A 411 5.70 -24.04 11.49
C ARG A 411 4.88 -23.81 12.76
N TRP A 412 3.62 -24.20 12.71
CA TRP A 412 2.71 -24.07 13.85
C TRP A 412 2.98 -25.12 14.92
N THR A 413 2.78 -24.70 16.18
CA THR A 413 2.91 -25.59 17.35
C THR A 413 1.55 -26.08 17.85
N TYR A 414 0.46 -25.50 17.35
CA TYR A 414 -0.92 -25.83 17.71
C TYR A 414 -1.22 -25.66 19.21
N PRO A 415 -0.98 -24.47 19.80
CA PRO A 415 -1.29 -24.20 21.20
C PRO A 415 -2.80 -24.17 21.45
N THR A 416 -3.22 -24.28 22.71
CA THR A 416 -4.62 -23.99 23.05
C THR A 416 -4.93 -22.51 22.86
N LEU A 417 -6.18 -22.15 22.57
CA LEU A 417 -6.59 -20.74 22.40
C LEU A 417 -6.20 -19.86 23.60
N GLY A 418 -6.30 -20.39 24.82
CA GLY A 418 -5.89 -19.70 26.04
C GLY A 418 -4.38 -19.47 26.12
N GLN A 419 -3.57 -20.49 25.82
CA GLN A 419 -2.10 -20.37 25.78
C GLN A 419 -1.65 -19.36 24.70
N PHE A 420 -2.27 -19.44 23.52
CA PHE A 420 -2.04 -18.52 22.41
C PHE A 420 -2.33 -17.07 22.83
N ARG A 421 -3.56 -16.78 23.29
CA ARG A 421 -3.95 -15.43 23.75
C ARG A 421 -3.03 -14.91 24.83
N ARG A 422 -2.71 -15.72 25.85
CA ARG A 422 -1.82 -15.32 26.95
C ARG A 422 -0.43 -14.92 26.44
N ARG A 423 0.17 -15.74 25.57
CA ARG A 423 1.50 -15.49 25.00
C ARG A 423 1.55 -14.19 24.21
N TYR A 424 0.61 -13.96 23.29
CA TYR A 424 0.62 -12.76 22.44
C TYR A 424 0.20 -11.49 23.20
N ASN A 425 -0.71 -11.60 24.17
CA ASN A 425 -1.07 -10.46 25.01
C ASN A 425 0.12 -9.98 25.86
N LEU A 426 0.83 -10.90 26.51
CA LEU A 426 2.01 -10.59 27.33
C LEU A 426 3.18 -10.07 26.49
N ARG A 427 3.47 -10.70 25.36
CA ARG A 427 4.63 -10.35 24.54
C ARG A 427 4.44 -9.08 23.71
N TYR A 428 3.22 -8.79 23.25
CA TYR A 428 2.98 -7.71 22.29
C TYR A 428 1.90 -6.72 22.71
N VAL A 429 0.70 -7.16 23.09
CA VAL A 429 -0.44 -6.24 23.32
C VAL A 429 -0.19 -5.30 24.50
N TYR A 430 0.18 -5.82 25.69
CA TYR A 430 0.42 -4.96 26.85
C TYR A 430 1.59 -3.98 26.67
N PRO A 431 2.76 -4.41 26.15
CA PRO A 431 3.87 -3.50 25.86
C PRO A 431 3.51 -2.39 24.85
N LEU A 432 2.80 -2.71 23.76
CA LEU A 432 2.41 -1.72 22.75
C LEU A 432 1.40 -0.72 23.30
N ASN A 433 0.45 -1.16 24.12
CA ASN A 433 -0.50 -0.28 24.82
C ASN A 433 0.22 0.68 25.77
N ALA A 434 1.19 0.18 26.55
CA ALA A 434 2.01 1.01 27.42
C ALA A 434 2.82 2.05 26.61
N ALA A 435 3.42 1.63 25.48
CA ALA A 435 4.18 2.51 24.60
C ALA A 435 3.32 3.63 23.98
N LEU A 436 2.12 3.31 23.46
CA LEU A 436 1.20 4.34 22.94
C LEU A 436 0.71 5.29 24.03
N TRP A 437 0.37 4.75 25.20
CA TRP A 437 -0.01 5.55 26.35
C TRP A 437 1.08 6.56 26.72
N THR A 438 2.35 6.15 26.74
CA THR A 438 3.50 7.04 26.98
C THR A 438 3.66 8.06 25.85
N LEU A 439 3.61 7.63 24.59
CA LEU A 439 3.80 8.52 23.44
C LEU A 439 2.71 9.58 23.31
N ASN A 440 1.46 9.25 23.67
CA ASN A 440 0.34 10.19 23.66
C ASN A 440 0.51 11.32 24.69
N ARG A 441 1.32 11.10 25.74
CA ARG A 441 1.65 12.13 26.73
C ARG A 441 2.65 13.17 26.21
N PHE A 442 3.38 12.87 25.14
CA PHE A 442 4.36 13.76 24.49
C PHE A 442 3.83 14.31 23.14
N ASN A 443 2.53 14.63 23.08
CA ASN A 443 1.77 14.98 21.86
C ASN A 443 2.29 16.18 21.03
N ARG A 444 3.25 16.97 21.55
CA ARG A 444 3.78 18.17 20.88
C ARG A 444 4.99 17.93 19.98
N ILE A 445 5.51 16.70 19.88
CA ILE A 445 6.70 16.38 19.08
C ILE A 445 6.28 15.65 17.80
N THR A 446 6.30 16.35 16.67
CA THR A 446 5.91 15.85 15.34
C THR A 446 6.68 14.59 14.93
N LEU A 447 7.93 14.45 15.36
CA LEU A 447 8.79 13.27 15.10
C LEU A 447 8.21 11.95 15.68
N LEU A 448 7.45 12.03 16.77
CA LEU A 448 6.87 10.85 17.44
C LEU A 448 5.59 10.34 16.73
N ASN A 449 5.04 11.10 15.79
CA ASN A 449 3.85 10.70 15.05
C ASN A 449 4.12 9.47 14.17
N ASN A 450 5.32 9.35 13.60
CA ASN A 450 5.71 8.19 12.81
C ASN A 450 5.83 6.93 13.67
N LEU A 451 6.34 7.05 14.90
CA LEU A 451 6.43 5.94 15.84
C LEU A 451 5.03 5.51 16.34
N LYS A 452 4.15 6.47 16.64
CA LYS A 452 2.74 6.20 17.00
C LYS A 452 2.01 5.45 15.87
N ARG A 453 2.17 5.90 14.62
CA ARG A 453 1.61 5.20 13.45
C ARG A 453 2.15 3.78 13.34
N ARG A 454 3.45 3.56 13.49
CA ARG A 454 4.06 2.22 13.46
C ARG A 454 3.51 1.30 14.55
N ILE A 455 3.35 1.80 15.77
CA ILE A 455 2.79 1.02 16.87
C ILE A 455 1.31 0.70 16.63
N ALA A 456 0.53 1.67 16.15
CA ALA A 456 -0.88 1.45 15.80
C ALA A 456 -1.04 0.39 14.69
N VAL A 457 -0.16 0.38 13.68
CA VAL A 457 -0.14 -0.66 12.64
C VAL A 457 0.16 -2.04 13.23
N MET A 458 1.15 -2.15 14.13
CA MET A 458 1.46 -3.42 14.80
C MET A 458 0.28 -3.91 15.67
N GLN A 459 -0.36 -3.01 16.42
CA GLN A 459 -1.55 -3.36 17.19
C GLN A 459 -2.67 -3.88 16.31
N SER A 460 -2.96 -3.20 15.19
CA SER A 460 -3.98 -3.64 14.24
C SER A 460 -3.69 -5.03 13.68
N ALA A 461 -2.42 -5.33 13.37
CA ALA A 461 -2.01 -6.65 12.89
C ALA A 461 -2.23 -7.75 13.95
N ILE A 462 -1.85 -7.51 15.21
CA ILE A 462 -2.02 -8.46 16.32
C ILE A 462 -3.49 -8.67 16.65
N SER A 463 -4.29 -7.60 16.70
CA SER A 463 -5.73 -7.69 16.95
C SER A 463 -6.41 -8.54 15.87
N ARG A 464 -6.02 -8.40 14.60
CA ARG A 464 -6.54 -9.21 13.50
C ARG A 464 -6.18 -10.69 13.66
N MET A 465 -4.95 -10.99 14.07
CA MET A 465 -4.50 -12.37 14.35
C MET A 465 -5.27 -13.00 15.52
N LEU A 466 -5.47 -12.27 16.62
CA LEU A 466 -6.26 -12.73 17.76
C LEU A 466 -7.75 -12.93 17.40
N TYR A 467 -8.27 -12.09 16.52
CA TYR A 467 -9.62 -12.23 15.98
C TYR A 467 -9.75 -13.50 15.12
N TYR A 468 -8.84 -13.77 14.19
CA TYR A 468 -8.85 -15.04 13.43
C TYR A 468 -8.78 -16.26 14.34
N ALA A 469 -7.87 -16.24 15.32
CA ALA A 469 -7.80 -17.30 16.32
C ALA A 469 -9.12 -17.48 17.09
N ALA A 470 -9.90 -16.43 17.34
CA ALA A 470 -11.18 -16.53 18.03
C ALA A 470 -12.28 -17.15 17.17
N ILE A 471 -12.40 -16.75 15.90
CA ILE A 471 -13.50 -17.17 15.02
C ILE A 471 -13.30 -18.60 14.46
N TYR A 472 -12.05 -19.00 14.19
CA TYR A 472 -11.77 -20.30 13.57
C TYR A 472 -11.48 -21.41 14.59
N SER A 473 -11.01 -21.08 15.80
CA SER A 473 -10.64 -22.08 16.81
C SER A 473 -11.74 -23.08 17.16
N PRO A 474 -13.05 -22.72 17.17
CA PRO A 474 -14.12 -23.70 17.40
C PRO A 474 -14.16 -24.81 16.34
N TYR A 475 -13.87 -24.46 15.08
CA TYR A 475 -13.88 -25.38 13.94
C TYR A 475 -12.60 -26.23 13.88
N THR A 476 -11.44 -25.69 14.29
CA THR A 476 -10.17 -26.44 14.35
C THR A 476 -10.04 -27.34 15.57
N SER A 477 -11.10 -27.43 16.39
CA SER A 477 -11.18 -28.27 17.59
C SER A 477 -12.47 -29.09 17.64
N LEU A 478 -13.23 -29.16 16.55
CA LEU A 478 -14.53 -29.83 16.48
C LEU A 478 -14.35 -31.32 16.17
N GLU A 479 -14.62 -32.18 17.15
CA GLU A 479 -14.50 -33.63 17.06
C GLU A 479 -15.73 -34.26 16.41
N CYS A 480 -16.00 -33.93 15.14
CA CYS A 480 -17.10 -34.50 14.37
C CYS A 480 -16.65 -35.09 13.03
N THR A 481 -17.43 -36.04 12.53
CA THR A 481 -17.32 -36.59 11.18
C THR A 481 -18.71 -36.61 10.57
N PHE A 482 -18.92 -35.90 9.46
CA PHE A 482 -20.19 -35.93 8.74
C PHE A 482 -20.27 -37.23 7.93
N GLU A 483 -21.28 -38.05 8.21
CA GLU A 483 -21.56 -39.25 7.43
C GLU A 483 -22.14 -38.84 6.07
N THR A 484 -21.73 -39.53 5.01
CA THR A 484 -22.13 -39.25 3.61
C THR A 484 -22.82 -40.43 2.94
N ASP A 485 -23.34 -41.39 3.71
CA ASP A 485 -23.90 -42.65 3.20
C ASP A 485 -24.94 -42.46 2.08
N ARG A 486 -25.86 -41.51 2.25
CA ARG A 486 -26.93 -41.14 1.30
C ARG A 486 -26.39 -40.35 0.12
N THR A 487 -25.39 -39.50 0.32
CA THR A 487 -24.67 -38.79 -0.76
C THR A 487 -23.88 -39.74 -1.64
N VAL A 488 -23.26 -40.76 -1.03
CA VAL A 488 -22.57 -41.81 -1.78
C VAL A 488 -23.57 -42.70 -2.50
N GLU A 489 -24.63 -43.14 -1.84
CA GLU A 489 -25.70 -43.92 -2.48
C GLU A 489 -26.27 -43.17 -3.68
N LEU A 490 -26.48 -41.85 -3.56
CA LEU A 490 -26.89 -41.00 -4.67
C LEU A 490 -25.91 -41.11 -5.84
N HIS A 491 -24.61 -40.91 -5.61
CA HIS A 491 -23.59 -40.99 -6.66
C HIS A 491 -23.48 -42.39 -7.28
N GLU A 492 -23.50 -43.44 -6.46
CA GLU A 492 -23.43 -44.84 -6.88
C GLU A 492 -24.71 -45.29 -7.63
N SER A 493 -25.83 -44.60 -7.43
CA SER A 493 -27.07 -44.86 -8.17
C SER A 493 -27.14 -44.21 -9.54
N LEU A 494 -26.27 -43.23 -9.84
CA LEU A 494 -26.23 -42.56 -11.14
C LEU A 494 -25.81 -43.53 -12.25
N ASP A 495 -26.34 -43.32 -13.46
CA ASP A 495 -25.87 -44.04 -14.65
C ASP A 495 -24.44 -43.59 -15.05
N PRO A 496 -23.71 -44.36 -15.89
CA PRO A 496 -22.32 -44.04 -16.24
C PRO A 496 -22.11 -42.64 -16.87
N GLU A 497 -23.08 -42.16 -17.67
CA GLU A 497 -23.02 -40.84 -18.29
C GLU A 497 -23.16 -39.75 -17.22
N ASP A 498 -24.11 -39.91 -16.30
CA ASP A 498 -24.30 -39.00 -15.16
C ASP A 498 -23.15 -39.05 -14.16
N ARG A 499 -22.50 -40.19 -13.91
CA ARG A 499 -21.29 -40.24 -13.07
C ARG A 499 -20.12 -39.49 -13.67
N GLN A 500 -20.02 -39.47 -15.00
CA GLN A 500 -18.97 -38.72 -15.70
C GLN A 500 -19.26 -37.21 -15.68
N LEU A 501 -20.52 -36.82 -15.94
CA LEU A 501 -20.91 -35.42 -16.02
C LEU A 501 -21.09 -34.77 -14.64
N PHE A 502 -21.69 -35.47 -13.68
CA PHE A 502 -22.08 -34.94 -12.37
C PHE A 502 -21.44 -35.77 -11.24
N SER A 503 -20.12 -35.98 -11.33
CA SER A 503 -19.37 -36.75 -10.33
C SER A 503 -19.41 -36.08 -8.95
N GLY A 504 -19.89 -36.83 -7.95
CA GLY A 504 -19.86 -36.46 -6.53
C GLY A 504 -18.73 -37.17 -5.76
N ASP A 505 -17.81 -37.83 -6.46
CA ASP A 505 -16.81 -38.73 -5.87
C ASP A 505 -15.62 -37.98 -5.27
N VAL A 506 -15.61 -37.92 -3.94
CA VAL A 506 -14.55 -37.28 -3.15
C VAL A 506 -13.24 -38.10 -3.08
N SER A 507 -13.26 -39.39 -3.45
CA SER A 507 -12.06 -40.24 -3.40
C SER A 507 -10.99 -39.82 -4.42
N ARG A 508 -11.39 -39.05 -5.43
CA ARG A 508 -10.54 -38.49 -6.48
C ARG A 508 -9.67 -37.32 -6.00
N ILE A 509 -9.93 -36.78 -4.81
CA ILE A 509 -9.18 -35.65 -4.27
C ILE A 509 -7.83 -36.14 -3.74
N HIS A 510 -6.76 -35.81 -4.44
CA HIS A 510 -5.40 -35.96 -3.94
C HIS A 510 -4.99 -34.69 -3.18
N TRP A 511 -5.11 -34.68 -1.85
CA TRP A 511 -4.98 -33.48 -1.02
C TRP A 511 -3.72 -32.65 -1.30
N LYS A 512 -2.55 -33.28 -1.41
CA LYS A 512 -1.31 -32.55 -1.71
C LYS A 512 -1.38 -31.81 -3.04
N THR A 513 -1.76 -32.50 -4.12
CA THR A 513 -1.95 -31.92 -5.45
C THR A 513 -3.04 -30.85 -5.43
N TYR A 514 -4.17 -31.12 -4.77
CA TYR A 514 -5.26 -30.16 -4.64
C TYR A 514 -4.78 -28.86 -3.98
N PHE A 515 -4.06 -28.90 -2.86
CA PHE A 515 -3.53 -27.68 -2.24
C PHE A 515 -2.44 -27.00 -3.08
N GLN A 516 -1.43 -27.75 -3.52
CA GLN A 516 -0.19 -27.18 -4.07
C GLN A 516 -0.29 -26.81 -5.55
N GLU A 517 -1.14 -27.49 -6.32
CA GLU A 517 -1.23 -27.32 -7.78
C GLU A 517 -2.57 -26.72 -8.23
N ILE A 518 -3.64 -26.85 -7.43
CA ILE A 518 -4.99 -26.41 -7.81
C ILE A 518 -5.46 -25.21 -6.98
N HIS A 519 -5.64 -25.39 -5.67
CA HIS A 519 -6.28 -24.43 -4.77
C HIS A 519 -5.42 -23.20 -4.51
N ILE A 520 -4.17 -23.34 -4.04
CA ILE A 520 -3.32 -22.17 -3.75
C ILE A 520 -2.98 -21.39 -5.04
N PRO A 521 -2.60 -22.03 -6.17
CA PRO A 521 -2.44 -21.34 -7.44
C PRO A 521 -3.73 -20.65 -7.92
N GLY A 522 -4.89 -21.32 -7.81
CA GLY A 522 -6.19 -20.74 -8.14
C GLY A 522 -6.55 -19.53 -7.27
N LEU A 523 -6.30 -19.61 -5.96
CA LEU A 523 -6.48 -18.51 -5.01
C LEU A 523 -5.62 -17.29 -5.41
N LYS A 524 -4.38 -17.53 -5.83
CA LYS A 524 -3.50 -16.47 -6.34
C LYS A 524 -4.03 -15.84 -7.63
N ARG A 525 -4.44 -16.67 -8.58
CA ARG A 525 -4.95 -16.27 -9.90
C ARG A 525 -6.24 -15.45 -9.81
N HIS A 526 -7.24 -15.96 -9.08
CA HIS A 526 -8.59 -15.41 -9.13
C HIS A 526 -8.92 -14.40 -8.01
N VAL A 527 -8.26 -14.50 -6.84
CA VAL A 527 -8.65 -13.71 -5.65
C VAL A 527 -7.56 -12.76 -5.22
N LEU A 528 -6.35 -13.28 -4.95
CA LEU A 528 -5.25 -12.45 -4.49
C LEU A 528 -4.70 -11.58 -5.62
N LYS A 529 -4.94 -11.96 -6.88
CA LYS A 529 -4.39 -11.34 -8.10
C LYS A 529 -2.89 -11.08 -7.96
N THR A 530 -2.21 -12.03 -7.32
CA THR A 530 -0.76 -12.04 -7.17
C THR A 530 -0.23 -13.00 -8.21
N ASP A 531 0.77 -12.59 -8.98
CA ASP A 531 1.43 -13.46 -9.94
C ASP A 531 1.78 -14.81 -9.29
N GLU A 532 1.59 -15.90 -10.03
CA GLU A 532 2.13 -17.19 -9.64
C GLU A 532 3.63 -17.00 -9.39
N PRO A 533 4.15 -17.27 -8.17
CA PRO A 533 5.56 -17.56 -8.04
C PRO A 533 5.76 -18.83 -8.86
N LYS A 534 6.52 -18.68 -9.93
CA LYS A 534 7.01 -19.83 -10.67
C LYS A 534 7.86 -20.69 -9.73
N PRO A 535 8.01 -22.00 -10.01
CA PRO A 535 8.88 -22.86 -9.21
C PRO A 535 10.25 -22.24 -9.11
N ALA A 536 11.02 -22.67 -8.11
CA ALA A 536 12.48 -22.67 -8.24
C ALA A 536 12.84 -23.61 -9.42
N VAL A 537 12.48 -23.15 -10.61
CA VAL A 537 13.09 -23.41 -11.89
C VAL A 537 14.38 -22.59 -11.80
N THR A 538 15.50 -23.19 -12.18
CA THR A 538 16.77 -22.45 -12.26
C THR A 538 16.54 -21.14 -13.02
N GLU A 539 17.20 -20.05 -12.60
CA GLU A 539 17.03 -18.72 -13.21
C GLU A 539 17.16 -18.74 -14.75
N GLU A 540 17.83 -19.75 -15.30
CA GLU A 540 18.01 -20.02 -16.72
C GLU A 540 16.72 -20.44 -17.45
N GLU A 541 15.93 -21.37 -16.91
CA GLU A 541 14.73 -21.91 -17.58
C GLU A 541 13.52 -20.97 -17.42
N GLU A 542 13.49 -20.15 -16.37
CA GLU A 542 12.41 -19.19 -16.13
C GLU A 542 12.48 -17.93 -17.01
N VAL A 543 13.72 -17.53 -17.33
CA VAL A 543 14.08 -16.42 -18.21
C VAL A 543 13.78 -16.78 -19.67
N ALA A 544 13.93 -18.06 -20.03
CA ALA A 544 13.71 -18.61 -21.38
C ALA A 544 12.27 -18.48 -21.92
N GLU A 545 11.24 -18.58 -21.08
CA GLU A 545 9.84 -18.52 -21.52
C GLU A 545 9.21 -17.11 -21.54
N ARG A 546 9.76 -16.14 -20.78
CA ARG A 546 9.13 -14.81 -20.57
C ARG A 546 9.82 -13.66 -21.30
N SER A 547 11.10 -13.79 -21.62
CA SER A 547 11.81 -12.87 -22.50
C SER A 547 11.85 -13.52 -23.88
N GLY A 548 11.28 -12.87 -24.90
CA GLY A 548 11.15 -13.47 -26.24
C GLY A 548 12.46 -13.90 -26.90
N PHE A 549 13.62 -13.62 -26.28
CA PHE A 549 14.95 -13.97 -26.78
C PHE A 549 15.70 -15.03 -25.98
N ALA A 550 15.26 -15.45 -24.79
CA ALA A 550 16.04 -16.38 -23.96
C ALA A 550 15.74 -17.87 -24.19
N GLN A 551 14.94 -18.22 -25.21
CA GLN A 551 14.70 -19.61 -25.60
C GLN A 551 15.87 -20.27 -26.33
N ALA A 552 17.00 -19.58 -26.35
CA ALA A 552 18.19 -19.99 -27.01
C ALA A 552 19.23 -20.19 -25.92
N GLY A 553 19.67 -21.44 -25.72
CA GLY A 553 20.75 -21.75 -24.79
C GLY A 553 21.97 -20.86 -25.04
N GLU A 554 22.99 -20.90 -24.18
CA GLU A 554 24.20 -20.07 -24.33
C GLU A 554 24.85 -20.16 -25.74
N ASP A 555 24.50 -21.17 -26.55
CA ASP A 555 24.87 -21.34 -27.95
C ASP A 555 23.87 -20.79 -29.00
N ALA A 556 22.82 -20.03 -28.64
CA ALA A 556 21.77 -19.67 -29.61
C ALA A 556 21.11 -18.28 -29.45
N LEU A 557 21.57 -17.35 -28.59
CA LEU A 557 21.08 -15.96 -28.68
C LEU A 557 21.30 -15.49 -30.13
N PRO A 558 20.25 -15.15 -30.90
CA PRO A 558 20.45 -14.74 -32.28
C PRO A 558 21.34 -13.50 -32.26
N HIS A 559 22.46 -13.53 -32.98
CA HIS A 559 23.38 -12.41 -33.07
C HIS A 559 22.61 -11.13 -33.46
N LEU A 560 22.42 -10.23 -32.49
CA LEU A 560 21.90 -8.89 -32.68
C LEU A 560 23.11 -7.98 -32.70
N ASP A 561 23.57 -7.60 -33.89
CA ASP A 561 24.74 -6.73 -34.02
C ASP A 561 24.34 -5.33 -34.54
N THR A 562 23.14 -5.22 -35.13
CA THR A 562 22.62 -3.99 -35.71
C THR A 562 21.21 -3.64 -35.24
N LEU A 563 20.84 -2.37 -35.43
CA LEU A 563 19.48 -1.90 -35.13
C LEU A 563 18.45 -2.41 -36.15
N THR A 564 18.89 -2.77 -37.35
CA THR A 564 18.08 -3.47 -38.35
C THR A 564 17.76 -4.91 -37.92
N ASP A 565 18.65 -5.57 -37.18
CA ASP A 565 18.37 -6.89 -36.61
C ASP A 565 17.25 -6.82 -35.57
N ILE A 566 17.25 -5.79 -34.72
CA ILE A 566 16.17 -5.53 -33.76
C ILE A 566 14.85 -5.36 -34.49
N LEU A 567 14.83 -4.56 -35.57
CA LEU A 567 13.64 -4.36 -36.39
C LEU A 567 13.08 -5.68 -36.94
N ALA A 568 13.94 -6.48 -37.58
CA ALA A 568 13.56 -7.74 -38.20
C ALA A 568 13.07 -8.75 -37.16
N LYS A 569 13.79 -8.91 -36.06
CA LYS A 569 13.47 -9.90 -35.02
C LYS A 569 12.23 -9.54 -34.23
N SER A 570 12.04 -8.27 -33.87
CA SER A 570 10.82 -7.85 -33.19
C SER A 570 9.57 -8.03 -34.07
N ALA A 571 9.69 -7.82 -35.38
CA ALA A 571 8.59 -8.06 -36.31
C ALA A 571 8.23 -9.55 -36.45
N ASP A 572 9.24 -10.41 -36.54
CA ASP A 572 9.07 -11.87 -36.61
C ASP A 572 8.40 -12.43 -35.34
N MET A 573 8.85 -11.98 -34.17
CA MET A 573 8.37 -12.51 -32.89
C MET A 573 7.04 -11.92 -32.42
N TYR A 574 6.76 -10.65 -32.71
CA TYR A 574 5.62 -9.92 -32.13
C TYR A 574 4.55 -9.53 -33.16
N GLY A 575 4.86 -9.64 -34.46
CA GLY A 575 3.92 -9.61 -35.58
C GLY A 575 2.80 -8.58 -35.47
N ASP A 576 1.59 -9.06 -35.21
CA ASP A 576 0.35 -8.27 -35.21
C ASP A 576 0.13 -7.43 -33.94
N LYS A 577 1.02 -7.54 -32.95
CA LYS A 577 0.90 -6.77 -31.73
C LYS A 577 1.20 -5.29 -31.99
N THR A 578 0.41 -4.39 -31.40
CA THR A 578 0.68 -2.95 -31.38
C THR A 578 2.07 -2.63 -30.82
N ALA A 579 2.93 -2.04 -31.65
CA ALA A 579 4.23 -1.49 -31.28
C ALA A 579 4.13 -0.01 -30.92
N LEU A 580 3.49 0.80 -31.77
CA LEU A 580 3.45 2.25 -31.65
C LEU A 580 1.98 2.74 -31.68
N GLN A 581 1.61 3.65 -30.78
CA GLN A 581 0.26 4.24 -30.79
C GLN A 581 0.21 5.69 -30.36
N MET A 582 -0.73 6.44 -30.92
CA MET A 582 -0.96 7.85 -30.60
C MET A 582 -2.42 8.22 -30.82
N GLN A 583 -2.99 9.02 -29.94
CA GLN A 583 -4.32 9.58 -30.12
C GLN A 583 -4.24 10.83 -31.01
N ARG A 584 -5.09 10.87 -32.03
CA ARG A 584 -5.26 11.97 -33.00
C ARG A 584 -6.70 12.46 -33.00
N ASP A 585 -6.96 13.55 -33.73
CA ASP A 585 -8.28 14.15 -33.84
C ASP A 585 -9.33 13.20 -34.42
N ASP A 586 -8.91 12.23 -35.24
CA ASP A 586 -9.73 11.19 -35.87
C ASP A 586 -9.77 9.85 -35.10
N GLY A 587 -9.11 9.77 -33.93
CA GLY A 587 -9.12 8.60 -33.05
C GLY A 587 -7.73 8.03 -32.75
N TRP A 588 -7.67 6.76 -32.38
CA TRP A 588 -6.41 6.07 -32.07
C TRP A 588 -5.73 5.55 -33.34
N THR A 589 -4.53 6.05 -33.62
CA THR A 589 -3.64 5.46 -34.63
C THR A 589 -2.75 4.43 -33.96
N ARG A 590 -2.69 3.21 -34.52
CA ARG A 590 -1.89 2.08 -34.01
C ARG A 590 -1.12 1.43 -35.14
N TYR A 591 0.15 1.12 -34.89
CA TYR A 591 1.02 0.38 -35.78
C TYR A 591 1.48 -0.89 -35.07
N SER A 592 1.27 -2.04 -35.69
CA SER A 592 1.84 -3.30 -35.22
C SER A 592 3.35 -3.38 -35.48
N PHE A 593 4.06 -4.33 -34.87
CA PHE A 593 5.47 -4.57 -35.18
C PHE A 593 5.68 -4.90 -36.66
N LYS A 594 4.77 -5.67 -37.26
CA LYS A 594 4.74 -5.97 -38.69
C LYS A 594 4.52 -4.72 -39.55
N ASP A 595 3.63 -3.82 -39.14
CA ASP A 595 3.41 -2.55 -39.86
C ASP A 595 4.67 -1.69 -39.85
N VAL A 596 5.35 -1.58 -38.70
CA VAL A 596 6.60 -0.80 -38.58
C VAL A 596 7.70 -1.38 -39.47
N PHE A 597 7.85 -2.70 -39.50
CA PHE A 597 8.81 -3.38 -40.38
C PHE A 597 8.53 -3.12 -41.87
N ALA A 598 7.28 -3.32 -42.30
CA ALA A 598 6.89 -3.14 -43.69
C ALA A 598 7.04 -1.67 -44.13
N LEU A 599 6.58 -0.73 -43.30
CA LEU A 599 6.71 0.70 -43.56
C LEU A 599 8.17 1.14 -43.61
N ALA A 600 9.00 0.73 -42.64
CA ALA A 600 10.41 1.08 -42.62
C ALA A 600 11.15 0.56 -43.88
N GLY A 601 10.87 -0.69 -44.29
CA GLY A 601 11.41 -1.27 -45.53
C GLY A 601 11.01 -0.48 -46.78
N HIS A 602 9.73 -0.18 -46.93
CA HIS A 602 9.22 0.54 -48.10
C HIS A 602 9.74 1.99 -48.17
N ILE A 603 9.74 2.70 -47.03
CA ILE A 603 10.23 4.08 -46.95
C ILE A 603 11.74 4.13 -47.21
N GLY A 604 12.51 3.20 -46.61
CA GLY A 604 13.95 3.11 -46.85
C GLY A 604 14.29 2.88 -48.32
N TRP A 605 13.54 2.00 -49.00
CA TRP A 605 13.66 1.80 -50.44
C TRP A 605 13.31 3.04 -51.26
N GLN A 606 12.23 3.74 -50.89
CA GLN A 606 11.81 4.97 -51.54
C GLN A 606 12.89 6.06 -51.42
N TRP A 607 13.48 6.22 -50.24
CA TRP A 607 14.56 7.18 -50.02
C TRP A 607 15.79 6.87 -50.87
N ARG A 608 16.17 5.59 -50.97
CA ARG A 608 17.27 5.15 -51.86
C ARG A 608 16.97 5.43 -53.33
N SER A 609 15.73 5.21 -53.75
CA SER A 609 15.28 5.47 -55.13
C SER A 609 15.26 6.97 -55.46
N SER A 610 15.04 7.82 -54.46
CA SER A 610 15.10 9.28 -54.55
C SER A 610 16.53 9.85 -54.47
N GLY A 611 17.56 9.00 -54.47
CA GLY A 611 18.97 9.44 -54.49
C GLY A 611 19.63 9.60 -53.12
N LEU A 612 19.12 8.90 -52.09
CA LEU A 612 19.84 8.66 -50.83
C LEU A 612 20.78 7.46 -50.98
N HIS A 613 22.04 7.62 -50.60
CA HIS A 613 23.04 6.54 -50.63
C HIS A 613 23.41 6.09 -49.21
N PRO A 614 23.82 4.83 -49.01
CA PRO A 614 24.35 4.38 -47.72
C PRO A 614 25.50 5.29 -47.24
N GLY A 615 25.45 5.66 -45.97
CA GLY A 615 26.36 6.63 -45.33
C GLY A 615 25.86 8.08 -45.37
N ASP A 616 24.87 8.42 -46.20
CA ASP A 616 24.28 9.78 -46.21
C ASP A 616 23.60 10.13 -44.89
N ARG A 617 23.60 11.42 -44.54
CA ARG A 617 23.03 11.89 -43.28
C ARG A 617 21.62 12.44 -43.49
N VAL A 618 20.66 11.94 -42.71
CA VAL A 618 19.27 12.39 -42.74
C VAL A 618 18.97 13.10 -41.43
N LEU A 619 18.68 14.39 -41.50
CA LEU A 619 18.31 15.18 -40.34
C LEU A 619 16.84 14.96 -40.01
N LEU A 620 16.56 14.59 -38.77
CA LEU A 620 15.21 14.26 -38.30
C LEU A 620 14.73 15.35 -37.33
N TYR A 621 13.81 16.21 -37.78
CA TYR A 621 13.31 17.38 -37.05
C TYR A 621 11.80 17.27 -36.81
N SER A 622 11.41 16.61 -35.71
CA SER A 622 10.01 16.36 -35.35
C SER A 622 9.86 16.16 -33.85
N GLU A 623 8.67 16.46 -33.32
CA GLU A 623 8.22 15.98 -32.03
C GLU A 623 8.05 14.45 -32.01
N ASN A 624 7.92 13.86 -30.81
CA ASN A 624 7.72 12.43 -30.64
C ASN A 624 6.38 11.99 -31.24
N ARG A 625 6.43 10.98 -32.11
CA ARG A 625 5.26 10.39 -32.75
C ARG A 625 5.60 9.01 -33.33
N PRO A 626 4.62 8.15 -33.65
CA PRO A 626 4.88 6.86 -34.27
C PRO A 626 5.74 6.94 -35.54
N GLU A 627 5.49 7.93 -36.40
CA GLU A 627 6.22 8.12 -37.66
C GLU A 627 7.70 8.44 -37.43
N TRP A 628 8.06 8.98 -36.27
CA TRP A 628 9.45 9.18 -35.88
C TRP A 628 10.17 7.84 -35.74
N GLY A 629 9.56 6.88 -35.03
CA GLY A 629 10.11 5.53 -34.87
C GLY A 629 10.20 4.77 -36.19
N VAL A 630 9.17 4.90 -37.04
CA VAL A 630 9.17 4.32 -38.39
C VAL A 630 10.29 4.91 -39.25
N ALA A 631 10.44 6.24 -39.25
CA ALA A 631 11.48 6.93 -40.00
C ALA A 631 12.89 6.60 -39.52
N CYS A 632 13.06 6.41 -38.21
CA CYS A 632 14.30 5.99 -37.60
C CYS A 632 14.77 4.65 -38.19
N PHE A 633 13.90 3.64 -38.16
CA PHE A 633 14.19 2.35 -38.78
C PHE A 633 14.32 2.41 -40.30
N ALA A 634 13.54 3.24 -40.99
CA ALA A 634 13.66 3.44 -42.44
C ALA A 634 15.05 3.97 -42.83
N GLY A 635 15.59 4.91 -42.05
CA GLY A 635 16.95 5.43 -42.25
C GLY A 635 18.00 4.34 -42.08
N MET A 636 17.87 3.51 -41.04
CA MET A 636 18.78 2.39 -40.79
C MET A 636 18.73 1.36 -41.91
N VAL A 637 17.53 0.98 -42.36
CA VAL A 637 17.33 0.06 -43.50
C VAL A 637 17.87 0.63 -44.82
N ALA A 638 17.84 1.95 -44.99
CA ALA A 638 18.45 2.65 -46.12
C ALA A 638 19.99 2.75 -46.02
N GLY A 639 20.57 2.41 -44.87
CA GLY A 639 21.99 2.58 -44.56
C GLY A 639 22.38 4.03 -44.27
N ALA A 640 21.43 4.89 -43.91
CA ALA A 640 21.65 6.30 -43.63
C ALA A 640 22.07 6.54 -42.16
N VAL A 641 22.82 7.61 -41.93
CA VAL A 641 23.17 8.08 -40.58
C VAL A 641 22.14 9.11 -40.12
N LEU A 642 21.44 8.83 -39.04
CA LEU A 642 20.41 9.75 -38.52
C LEU A 642 21.03 10.93 -37.77
N VAL A 643 20.50 12.12 -37.99
CA VAL A 643 20.87 13.33 -37.24
C VAL A 643 19.62 13.87 -36.54
N PRO A 644 19.24 13.31 -35.38
CA PRO A 644 18.01 13.72 -34.71
C PRO A 644 18.18 15.07 -34.02
N VAL A 645 17.24 15.99 -34.25
CA VAL A 645 17.26 17.36 -33.72
C VAL A 645 15.96 17.63 -32.97
N ASP A 646 16.07 18.21 -31.78
CA ASP A 646 14.92 18.61 -30.96
C ASP A 646 14.05 19.60 -31.73
N ARG A 647 12.74 19.35 -31.81
CA ARG A 647 11.74 20.20 -32.48
C ARG A 647 11.73 21.65 -31.99
N ARG A 648 12.22 21.91 -30.77
CA ARG A 648 12.34 23.25 -30.17
C ARG A 648 13.57 24.03 -30.64
N SER A 649 14.47 23.40 -31.38
CA SER A 649 15.64 24.07 -31.97
C SER A 649 15.20 25.12 -32.98
N THR A 650 15.91 26.24 -33.03
CA THR A 650 15.59 27.35 -33.93
C THR A 650 15.90 26.96 -35.38
N PRO A 651 15.25 27.58 -36.38
CA PRO A 651 15.59 27.34 -37.79
C PRO A 651 17.08 27.53 -38.09
N GLN A 652 17.72 28.55 -37.51
CA GLN A 652 19.16 28.79 -37.67
C GLN A 652 19.99 27.64 -37.11
N GLU A 653 19.62 27.11 -35.95
CA GLU A 653 20.28 25.97 -35.33
C GLU A 653 20.13 24.70 -36.18
N VAL A 654 18.92 24.44 -36.70
CA VAL A 654 18.65 23.30 -37.58
C VAL A 654 19.48 23.39 -38.87
N TRP A 655 19.51 24.56 -39.53
CA TRP A 655 20.31 24.77 -40.74
C TRP A 655 21.81 24.68 -40.47
N ARG A 656 22.28 25.22 -39.34
CA ARG A 656 23.68 25.09 -38.91
C ARG A 656 24.06 23.62 -38.72
N ILE A 657 23.22 22.83 -38.07
CA ILE A 657 23.46 21.39 -37.89
C ILE A 657 23.44 20.69 -39.25
N ALA A 658 22.43 20.91 -40.08
CA ALA A 658 22.31 20.30 -41.40
C ALA A 658 23.54 20.57 -42.29
N ARG A 659 24.07 21.80 -42.27
CA ARG A 659 25.31 22.18 -42.95
C ARG A 659 26.51 21.48 -42.35
N PHE A 660 26.65 21.54 -41.02
CA PHE A 660 27.77 20.96 -40.31
C PHE A 660 27.87 19.44 -40.55
N THR A 661 26.73 18.75 -40.58
CA THR A 661 26.64 17.32 -40.86
C THR A 661 26.50 16.97 -42.34
N GLU A 662 26.49 17.94 -43.26
CA GLU A 662 26.26 17.69 -44.71
C GLU A 662 25.07 16.75 -44.94
N SER A 663 23.95 17.08 -44.31
CA SER A 663 22.72 16.31 -44.42
C SER A 663 22.20 16.36 -45.84
N ARG A 664 21.88 15.18 -46.39
CA ARG A 664 21.33 15.03 -47.74
C ARG A 664 19.83 15.30 -47.79
N ALA A 665 19.15 15.04 -46.68
CA ALA A 665 17.72 15.25 -46.53
C ALA A 665 17.37 15.76 -45.12
N ILE A 666 16.27 16.51 -45.03
CA ILE A 666 15.60 16.90 -43.79
C ILE A 666 14.21 16.27 -43.79
N LEU A 667 13.95 15.43 -42.78
CA LEU A 667 12.65 14.86 -42.51
C LEU A 667 11.97 15.64 -41.38
N CYS A 668 10.86 16.31 -41.68
CA CYS A 668 10.15 17.16 -40.73
C CYS A 668 8.63 17.13 -40.93
N THR A 669 7.90 17.73 -40.01
CA THR A 669 6.44 17.93 -40.10
C THR A 669 6.10 19.09 -41.01
N GLU A 670 4.85 19.23 -41.44
CA GLU A 670 4.42 20.41 -42.22
C GLU A 670 4.72 21.73 -41.50
N GLY A 671 4.49 21.76 -40.18
CA GLY A 671 4.85 22.92 -39.35
C GLY A 671 6.35 23.13 -39.21
N GLY A 672 7.16 22.06 -39.21
CA GLY A 672 8.62 22.15 -39.23
C GLY A 672 9.14 22.68 -40.56
N HIS A 673 8.62 22.19 -41.68
CA HIS A 673 8.94 22.65 -43.03
C HIS A 673 8.61 24.14 -43.19
N ALA A 674 7.39 24.55 -42.82
CA ALA A 674 6.97 25.95 -42.90
C ALA A 674 7.89 26.88 -42.10
N LEU A 675 8.36 26.47 -40.92
CA LEU A 675 9.32 27.25 -40.12
C LEU A 675 10.70 27.36 -40.77
N LEU A 676 11.16 26.30 -41.45
CA LEU A 676 12.46 26.28 -42.11
C LEU A 676 12.47 27.03 -43.44
N THR A 677 11.32 27.11 -44.11
CA THR A 677 11.16 27.76 -45.42
C THR A 677 10.56 29.17 -45.34
N ALA A 678 10.09 29.61 -44.17
CA ALA A 678 9.60 30.98 -43.98
C ALA A 678 10.71 32.00 -44.28
N SER A 679 10.41 33.00 -45.11
CA SER A 679 11.32 34.11 -45.37
C SER A 679 11.52 34.91 -44.07
N ALA A 680 12.77 35.23 -43.73
CA ALA A 680 13.11 35.96 -42.51
C ALA A 680 12.28 37.25 -42.37
N GLU A 681 11.80 37.54 -41.16
CA GLU A 681 11.17 38.83 -40.86
C GLU A 681 12.14 40.00 -41.13
N PRO A 682 11.64 41.22 -41.40
CA PRO A 682 12.48 42.38 -41.68
C PRO A 682 13.40 42.68 -40.49
N GLY A 683 14.68 42.33 -40.62
CA GLY A 683 15.71 42.55 -39.59
C GLY A 683 16.42 41.30 -39.04
N GLY A 684 16.00 40.09 -39.42
CA GLY A 684 16.75 38.86 -39.14
C GLY A 684 17.76 38.53 -40.24
N GLU A 685 18.97 38.09 -39.88
CA GLU A 685 19.89 37.48 -40.85
C GLU A 685 19.17 36.27 -41.51
N PRO A 686 19.07 36.22 -42.86
CA PRO A 686 18.46 35.08 -43.52
C PRO A 686 19.27 33.83 -43.23
N ALA A 687 18.61 32.78 -42.75
CA ALA A 687 19.19 31.44 -42.75
C ALA A 687 19.31 31.03 -44.22
N GLU A 688 20.48 31.23 -44.82
CA GLU A 688 20.72 30.74 -46.17
C GLU A 688 20.44 29.22 -46.22
N PRO A 689 19.66 28.72 -47.18
CA PRO A 689 19.49 27.28 -47.39
C PRO A 689 20.84 26.60 -47.63
N CYS A 690 20.95 25.32 -47.30
CA CYS A 690 22.12 24.50 -47.64
C CYS A 690 21.85 23.75 -48.94
N GLY A 691 22.34 24.22 -50.09
CA GLY A 691 22.35 23.46 -51.37
C GLY A 691 21.07 22.70 -51.73
N ASP A 692 21.19 21.66 -52.57
CA ASP A 692 20.09 20.76 -52.94
C ASP A 692 19.78 19.76 -51.79
N VAL A 693 19.26 20.24 -50.65
CA VAL A 693 18.76 19.40 -49.55
C VAL A 693 17.32 18.98 -49.84
N MET A 694 17.06 17.67 -49.78
CA MET A 694 15.72 17.13 -49.98
C MET A 694 14.85 17.33 -48.72
N PHE A 695 13.61 17.77 -48.91
CA PHE A 695 12.63 17.83 -47.83
C PHE A 695 11.64 16.69 -47.92
N TRP A 696 11.50 15.97 -46.81
CA TRP A 696 10.54 14.88 -46.69
C TRP A 696 9.55 15.16 -45.56
N ASN A 697 8.30 14.80 -45.80
CA ASN A 697 7.21 14.97 -44.85
C ASN A 697 7.09 13.71 -43.99
N ILE A 698 7.42 13.83 -42.70
CA ILE A 698 7.31 12.72 -41.74
C ILE A 698 5.86 12.27 -41.54
N GLU A 699 4.90 13.18 -41.69
CA GLU A 699 3.46 12.91 -41.54
C GLU A 699 2.88 12.16 -42.74
N ASN A 700 3.62 12.14 -43.85
CA ASN A 700 3.29 11.40 -45.06
C ASN A 700 4.38 10.34 -45.37
N TYR A 701 4.88 9.67 -44.34
CA TYR A 701 5.80 8.53 -44.45
C TYR A 701 7.07 8.83 -45.27
N GLY A 702 7.62 10.04 -45.14
CA GLY A 702 8.86 10.42 -45.82
C GLY A 702 8.73 10.69 -47.32
N LEU A 703 7.51 10.93 -47.82
CA LEU A 703 7.27 11.47 -49.16
C LEU A 703 7.61 12.97 -49.26
N PRO A 704 7.91 13.49 -50.46
CA PRO A 704 8.00 14.93 -50.71
C PRO A 704 6.72 15.69 -50.28
N PHE A 705 6.87 16.97 -49.90
CA PHE A 705 5.74 17.80 -49.41
C PHE A 705 4.69 18.11 -50.49
N ASP A 706 5.05 18.02 -51.76
CA ASP A 706 4.16 18.17 -52.92
C ASP A 706 3.48 16.86 -53.35
N ALA A 707 3.86 15.72 -52.74
CA ALA A 707 3.22 14.45 -53.01
C ALA A 707 1.82 14.37 -52.37
N PRO A 708 0.84 13.70 -53.02
CA PRO A 708 -0.50 13.53 -52.45
C PRO A 708 -0.42 12.81 -51.10
N ARG A 709 -1.24 13.27 -50.13
CA ARG A 709 -1.34 12.64 -48.80
C ARG A 709 -1.83 11.20 -48.95
N ARG A 710 -1.08 10.23 -48.44
CA ARG A 710 -1.56 8.86 -48.27
C ARG A 710 -2.60 8.84 -47.13
N SER A 711 -3.64 8.02 -47.25
CA SER A 711 -4.66 7.88 -46.19
C SER A 711 -4.01 7.40 -44.89
N ALA A 712 -4.49 7.89 -43.74
CA ALA A 712 -3.98 7.54 -42.40
C ALA A 712 -4.22 6.07 -41.98
N THR A 713 -4.91 5.28 -42.81
CA THR A 713 -5.05 3.84 -42.65
C THR A 713 -3.71 3.17 -43.00
N PRO A 714 -3.18 2.25 -42.18
CA PRO A 714 -1.99 1.49 -42.53
C PRO A 714 -2.25 0.83 -43.88
N VAL A 715 -1.51 1.26 -44.91
CA VAL A 715 -1.49 0.53 -46.16
C VAL A 715 -0.95 -0.84 -45.81
N THR A 716 -1.77 -1.89 -45.93
CA THR A 716 -1.26 -3.25 -46.00
C THR A 716 -0.38 -3.30 -47.23
N VAL A 717 0.93 -3.08 -47.03
CA VAL A 717 1.91 -3.19 -48.09
C VAL A 717 1.99 -4.69 -48.39
N ASN A 718 1.16 -5.14 -49.33
CA ASN A 718 1.09 -6.54 -49.78
C ASN A 718 2.31 -6.95 -50.64
N GLU A 719 3.29 -6.06 -50.78
CA GLU A 719 4.54 -6.29 -51.51
C GLU A 719 5.67 -6.57 -50.50
N GLU A 720 6.40 -7.66 -50.73
CA GLU A 720 7.62 -7.94 -49.96
C GLU A 720 8.62 -6.79 -50.15
N PRO A 721 9.20 -6.24 -49.06
CA PRO A 721 10.13 -5.14 -49.17
C PRO A 721 11.40 -5.60 -49.92
N PRO A 722 11.98 -4.75 -50.78
CA PRO A 722 13.23 -5.08 -51.45
C PRO A 722 14.40 -5.17 -50.45
N PRO A 723 15.51 -5.82 -50.84
CA PRO A 723 16.64 -6.04 -49.94
C PRO A 723 17.17 -4.74 -49.32
N TRP A 724 17.34 -4.77 -47.99
CA TRP A 724 17.88 -3.66 -47.20
C TRP A 724 19.33 -3.34 -47.60
N ALA A 725 19.80 -2.13 -47.28
CA ALA A 725 21.22 -1.85 -47.40
C ALA A 725 22.01 -2.73 -46.40
N PRO A 726 23.18 -3.28 -46.79
CA PRO A 726 24.04 -3.95 -45.83
C PRO A 726 24.59 -2.92 -44.85
N VAL A 727 24.46 -3.20 -43.55
CA VAL A 727 24.94 -2.32 -42.48
C VAL A 727 25.85 -3.12 -41.57
N GLU A 728 27.07 -2.64 -41.38
CA GLU A 728 28.03 -3.26 -40.45
C GLU A 728 27.83 -2.71 -39.03
N PRO A 729 28.08 -3.50 -37.96
CA PRO A 729 27.85 -3.08 -36.58
C PRO A 729 28.61 -1.81 -36.18
N ASP A 730 29.82 -1.62 -36.71
CA ASP A 730 30.66 -0.45 -36.41
C ASP A 730 30.38 0.75 -37.33
N SER A 731 29.35 0.66 -38.19
CA SER A 731 28.90 1.79 -39.01
C SER A 731 28.18 2.82 -38.12
N PRO A 732 28.35 4.14 -38.37
CA PRO A 732 27.58 5.18 -37.71
C PRO A 732 26.07 4.99 -37.91
N ALA A 733 25.32 4.91 -36.82
CA ALA A 733 23.86 4.86 -36.82
C ALA A 733 23.26 6.25 -36.64
N ALA A 734 23.83 7.04 -35.72
CA ALA A 734 23.35 8.38 -35.43
C ALA A 734 24.46 9.37 -35.04
N ILE A 735 24.23 10.65 -35.34
CA ILE A 735 25.02 11.78 -34.83
C ILE A 735 24.11 12.59 -33.89
N MET A 736 24.33 12.48 -32.58
CA MET A 736 23.49 13.12 -31.57
C MET A 736 24.18 14.35 -30.97
N PHE A 737 23.46 15.48 -30.89
CA PHE A 737 24.01 16.73 -30.36
C PHE A 737 23.71 16.91 -28.87
N THR A 738 24.74 17.19 -28.07
CA THR A 738 24.60 17.49 -26.64
C THR A 738 24.31 18.99 -26.44
N ARG A 739 23.37 19.33 -25.55
CA ARG A 739 23.10 20.73 -25.15
C ARG A 739 24.00 21.09 -23.95
N GLY A 740 24.95 22.00 -24.14
CA GLY A 740 25.83 22.55 -23.09
C GLY A 740 25.91 24.08 -23.16
N MET A 741 26.25 24.74 -22.03
CA MET A 741 26.28 26.21 -21.87
C MET A 741 27.43 26.94 -22.57
N ALA A 742 28.19 26.27 -23.44
CA ALA A 742 29.24 26.87 -24.27
C ALA A 742 28.80 26.91 -25.73
N ALA A 743 29.28 27.89 -26.50
CA ALA A 743 28.87 28.19 -27.86
C ALA A 743 29.13 27.07 -28.92
N GLU A 744 29.66 25.92 -28.52
CA GLU A 744 30.03 24.78 -29.38
C GLU A 744 29.31 23.49 -28.94
N SER A 745 28.16 23.20 -29.55
CA SER A 745 27.48 21.90 -29.40
C SER A 745 28.21 20.83 -30.22
N HIS A 746 28.68 19.76 -29.57
CA HIS A 746 29.44 18.71 -30.24
C HIS A 746 28.49 17.60 -30.75
N GLY A 747 28.69 17.13 -31.97
CA GLY A 747 27.96 15.98 -32.52
C GLY A 747 28.64 14.67 -32.14
N VAL A 748 27.98 13.83 -31.36
CA VAL A 748 28.47 12.52 -30.89
C VAL A 748 28.14 11.46 -31.94
N VAL A 749 29.16 10.79 -32.48
CA VAL A 749 28.97 9.70 -33.46
C VAL A 749 28.77 8.37 -32.73
N LEU A 750 27.56 7.82 -32.82
CA LEU A 750 27.18 6.53 -32.23
C LEU A 750 26.94 5.49 -33.32
N THR A 751 27.58 4.34 -33.19
CA THR A 751 27.44 3.21 -34.11
C THR A 751 26.25 2.32 -33.77
N HIS A 752 25.91 1.39 -34.65
CA HIS A 752 24.93 0.35 -34.35
C HIS A 752 25.33 -0.48 -33.13
N ARG A 753 26.60 -0.90 -33.05
CA ARG A 753 27.17 -1.63 -31.91
C ARG A 753 27.04 -0.85 -30.61
N ASN A 754 27.23 0.47 -30.64
CA ASN A 754 27.09 1.31 -29.44
C ASN A 754 25.68 1.20 -28.84
N PHE A 755 24.65 1.39 -29.66
CA PHE A 755 23.26 1.30 -29.20
C PHE A 755 22.85 -0.11 -28.80
N VAL A 756 23.20 -1.11 -29.61
CA VAL A 756 22.82 -2.51 -29.36
C VAL A 756 23.47 -3.02 -28.08
N SER A 757 24.78 -2.80 -27.91
CA SER A 757 25.47 -3.20 -26.67
C SER A 757 24.90 -2.47 -25.45
N ASN A 758 24.64 -1.16 -25.53
CA ASN A 758 24.05 -0.44 -24.40
C ASN A 758 22.64 -0.94 -24.06
N LEU A 759 21.82 -1.20 -25.08
CA LEU A 759 20.48 -1.75 -24.92
C LEU A 759 20.49 -3.13 -24.25
N LEU A 760 21.31 -4.05 -24.74
CA LEU A 760 21.37 -5.41 -24.22
C LEU A 760 21.84 -5.41 -22.75
N SER A 761 22.91 -4.67 -22.45
CA SER A 761 23.39 -4.50 -21.08
C SER A 761 22.35 -3.82 -20.17
N LEU A 762 21.60 -2.84 -20.69
CA LEU A 762 20.53 -2.19 -19.94
C LEU A 762 19.36 -3.15 -19.67
N ALA A 763 18.98 -3.98 -20.64
CA ALA A 763 17.90 -4.95 -20.53
C ALA A 763 18.18 -6.04 -19.48
N GLU A 764 19.45 -6.35 -19.21
CA GLU A 764 19.86 -7.26 -18.14
C GLU A 764 19.52 -6.70 -16.74
N ILE A 765 19.74 -5.40 -16.52
CA ILE A 765 19.50 -4.74 -15.21
C ILE A 765 18.04 -4.27 -15.07
N LEU A 766 17.49 -3.66 -16.12
CA LEU A 766 16.12 -3.14 -16.17
C LEU A 766 15.31 -3.91 -17.20
N ARG A 767 14.71 -5.02 -16.75
CA ARG A 767 13.92 -5.91 -17.62
C ARG A 767 12.63 -5.23 -18.09
N ALA A 768 12.48 -5.16 -19.41
CA ALA A 768 11.22 -4.85 -20.09
C ALA A 768 10.60 -6.14 -20.64
N TYR A 769 9.27 -6.20 -20.64
CA TYR A 769 8.48 -7.35 -21.05
C TYR A 769 7.54 -6.98 -22.18
N ARG A 770 7.13 -7.98 -22.96
CA ARG A 770 6.11 -7.77 -23.98
C ARG A 770 4.85 -7.12 -23.39
N THR A 771 4.38 -7.52 -22.22
CA THR A 771 3.16 -6.97 -21.62
C THR A 771 3.27 -5.51 -21.16
N ASP A 772 4.44 -4.88 -21.31
CA ASP A 772 4.62 -3.49 -20.90
C ASP A 772 4.08 -2.48 -21.90
N HIS A 773 3.68 -1.34 -21.34
CA HIS A 773 3.18 -0.18 -22.05
C HIS A 773 3.99 1.02 -21.59
N PHE A 774 4.88 1.49 -22.45
CA PHE A 774 5.75 2.64 -22.24
C PHE A 774 5.07 3.93 -22.67
N LEU A 775 5.28 5.00 -21.92
CA LEU A 775 4.86 6.34 -22.30
C LEU A 775 6.09 7.16 -22.73
N SER A 776 6.10 7.60 -24.00
CA SER A 776 7.18 8.42 -24.55
C SER A 776 6.99 9.90 -24.16
N LEU A 777 7.95 10.46 -23.41
CA LEU A 777 7.85 11.82 -22.85
C LEU A 777 9.11 12.66 -23.06
N LEU A 778 10.29 12.08 -22.96
CA LEU A 778 11.53 12.79 -23.23
C LEU A 778 11.69 12.93 -24.76
N PRO A 779 12.33 13.99 -25.28
CA PRO A 779 12.51 14.12 -26.72
C PRO A 779 13.28 12.93 -27.30
N MET A 780 12.76 12.27 -28.35
CA MET A 780 13.41 11.13 -29.01
C MET A 780 14.77 11.48 -29.65
N SER A 781 15.09 12.77 -29.80
CA SER A 781 16.42 13.24 -30.21
C SER A 781 17.48 13.16 -29.11
N GLN A 782 17.09 12.84 -27.87
CA GLN A 782 18.01 12.58 -26.77
C GLN A 782 18.28 11.09 -26.67
N ALA A 783 19.56 10.73 -26.48
CA ALA A 783 19.99 9.34 -26.38
C ALA A 783 19.22 8.53 -25.32
N LEU A 784 18.79 9.15 -24.20
CA LEU A 784 18.08 8.44 -23.14
C LEU A 784 16.71 7.94 -23.58
N GLU A 785 15.94 8.80 -24.25
CA GLU A 785 14.67 8.37 -24.84
C GLU A 785 14.90 7.40 -26.00
N PHE A 786 15.91 7.67 -26.85
CA PHE A 786 16.21 6.84 -27.99
C PHE A 786 16.49 5.38 -27.57
N THR A 787 17.39 5.17 -26.61
CA THR A 787 17.74 3.82 -26.14
C THR A 787 16.68 3.25 -25.20
N GLY A 788 16.28 3.98 -24.15
CA GLY A 788 15.40 3.46 -23.10
C GLY A 788 13.90 3.57 -23.41
N GLY A 789 13.47 4.66 -24.03
CA GLY A 789 12.05 4.95 -24.31
C GLY A 789 11.56 4.41 -25.66
N PHE A 790 12.49 4.08 -26.57
CA PHE A 790 12.19 3.60 -27.91
C PHE A 790 12.79 2.22 -28.21
N LEU A 791 14.12 2.08 -28.22
CA LEU A 791 14.75 0.79 -28.58
C LEU A 791 14.44 -0.34 -27.58
N MET A 792 14.48 -0.07 -26.26
CA MET A 792 14.15 -1.05 -25.23
C MET A 792 12.73 -1.62 -25.36
N PRO A 793 11.66 -0.80 -25.38
CA PRO A 793 10.32 -1.34 -25.55
C PRO A 793 10.15 -2.04 -26.89
N PHE A 794 10.78 -1.56 -27.97
CA PHE A 794 10.70 -2.22 -29.27
C PHE A 794 11.38 -3.60 -29.27
N TYR A 795 12.56 -3.71 -28.66
CA TYR A 795 13.27 -4.97 -28.43
C TYR A 795 12.47 -5.95 -27.58
N ALA A 796 11.83 -5.47 -26.50
CA ALA A 796 11.04 -6.31 -25.59
C ALA A 796 9.65 -6.70 -26.12
N GLY A 797 9.23 -6.16 -27.26
CA GLY A 797 7.89 -6.36 -27.80
C GLY A 797 6.80 -5.59 -27.06
N ALA A 798 7.14 -4.51 -26.36
CA ALA A 798 6.24 -3.66 -25.58
C ALA A 798 5.54 -2.60 -26.45
N THR A 799 4.42 -2.06 -25.95
CA THR A 799 3.67 -1.00 -26.63
C THR A 799 4.22 0.38 -26.25
N ILE A 800 4.48 1.26 -27.22
CA ILE A 800 4.90 2.65 -27.00
C ILE A 800 3.72 3.59 -27.27
N THR A 801 3.33 4.34 -26.25
CA THR A 801 2.27 5.36 -26.34
C THR A 801 2.89 6.76 -26.41
N TYR A 802 2.53 7.50 -27.45
CA TYR A 802 2.94 8.89 -27.66
C TYR A 802 1.85 9.86 -27.17
N THR A 803 2.26 11.05 -26.72
CA THR A 803 1.36 12.09 -26.21
C THR A 803 1.66 13.46 -26.83
N THR A 804 0.61 14.25 -27.04
CA THR A 804 0.71 15.67 -27.45
C THR A 804 0.69 16.63 -26.24
N SER A 805 0.35 16.13 -25.05
CA SER A 805 0.19 16.93 -23.83
C SER A 805 1.15 16.47 -22.74
N VAL A 806 1.78 17.45 -22.08
CA VAL A 806 2.63 17.25 -20.89
C VAL A 806 1.93 17.65 -19.58
N ARG A 807 0.62 17.94 -19.62
CA ARG A 807 -0.13 18.34 -18.43
C ARG A 807 -0.39 17.11 -17.54
N PRO A 808 -0.12 17.16 -16.22
CA PRO A 808 -0.22 15.99 -15.34
C PRO A 808 -1.56 15.25 -15.38
N ARG A 809 -2.70 15.96 -15.41
CA ARG A 809 -4.03 15.33 -15.47
C ARG A 809 -4.27 14.61 -16.80
N SER A 810 -3.87 15.21 -17.91
CA SER A 810 -3.98 14.60 -19.24
C SER A 810 -3.10 13.36 -19.34
N LEU A 811 -1.87 13.43 -18.81
CA LEU A 811 -0.95 12.30 -18.77
C LEU A 811 -1.50 11.14 -17.94
N VAL A 812 -1.99 11.39 -16.72
CA VAL A 812 -2.56 10.33 -15.88
C VAL A 812 -3.82 9.72 -16.52
N GLY A 813 -4.65 10.53 -17.20
CA GLY A 813 -5.80 10.02 -17.95
C GLY A 813 -5.40 9.12 -19.12
N LEU A 814 -4.40 9.55 -19.90
CA LEU A 814 -3.83 8.76 -21.00
C LEU A 814 -3.23 7.44 -20.49
N MET A 815 -2.50 7.48 -19.36
CA MET A 815 -1.92 6.29 -18.73
C MET A 815 -3.01 5.31 -18.27
N ASP A 816 -4.13 5.83 -17.77
CA ASP A 816 -5.27 5.01 -17.36
C ASP A 816 -5.95 4.34 -18.57
N GLU A 817 -6.23 5.12 -19.62
CA GLU A 817 -6.89 4.64 -20.85
C GLU A 817 -6.05 3.59 -21.60
N THR A 818 -4.74 3.78 -21.66
CA THR A 818 -3.84 2.94 -22.48
C THR A 818 -3.14 1.83 -21.70
N GLY A 819 -3.31 1.78 -20.38
CA GLY A 819 -2.66 0.80 -19.53
C GLY A 819 -1.16 1.00 -19.35
N VAL A 820 -0.64 2.22 -19.54
CA VAL A 820 0.79 2.53 -19.32
C VAL A 820 1.23 2.08 -17.93
N ASN A 821 2.33 1.34 -17.90
CA ASN A 821 2.95 0.82 -16.69
C ASN A 821 4.46 1.09 -16.61
N CYS A 822 5.08 1.63 -17.67
CA CYS A 822 6.50 1.97 -17.72
C CYS A 822 6.70 3.43 -18.08
N LEU A 823 7.59 4.11 -17.35
CA LEU A 823 7.83 5.55 -17.49
C LEU A 823 9.31 5.88 -17.35
N ILE A 824 9.88 6.57 -18.35
CA ILE A 824 11.21 7.16 -18.28
C ILE A 824 11.07 8.67 -18.33
N ALA A 825 11.65 9.37 -17.36
CA ALA A 825 11.48 10.81 -17.25
C ALA A 825 12.62 11.49 -16.50
N ALA A 826 12.75 12.81 -16.67
CA ALA A 826 13.63 13.62 -15.85
C ALA A 826 13.01 13.86 -14.45
N PRO A 827 13.83 14.09 -13.40
CA PRO A 827 13.35 14.30 -12.02
C PRO A 827 12.22 15.32 -11.89
N ARG A 828 12.31 16.44 -12.63
CA ARG A 828 11.29 17.51 -12.61
C ARG A 828 9.90 17.01 -13.00
N LEU A 829 9.80 16.07 -13.94
CA LEU A 829 8.52 15.56 -14.41
C LEU A 829 7.90 14.60 -13.37
N PHE A 830 8.72 13.80 -12.69
CA PHE A 830 8.27 13.04 -11.53
C PHE A 830 7.72 13.97 -10.43
N GLY A 831 8.36 15.11 -10.18
CA GLY A 831 7.84 16.13 -9.25
C GLY A 831 6.44 16.63 -9.64
N LEU A 832 6.21 16.91 -10.94
CA LEU A 832 4.92 17.38 -11.44
C LEU A 832 3.81 16.31 -11.40
N LEU A 833 4.16 15.04 -11.65
CA LEU A 833 3.21 13.93 -11.67
C LEU A 833 2.81 13.44 -10.28
N HIS A 834 3.68 13.62 -9.27
CA HIS A 834 3.50 13.05 -7.92
C HIS A 834 2.13 13.36 -7.33
N GLY A 835 1.70 14.63 -7.36
CA GLY A 835 0.42 15.04 -6.79
C GLY A 835 -0.80 14.39 -7.48
N SER A 836 -0.76 14.26 -8.80
CA SER A 836 -1.85 13.64 -9.57
C SER A 836 -1.90 12.12 -9.35
N LEU A 837 -0.73 11.46 -9.32
CA LEU A 837 -0.63 10.02 -9.03
C LEU A 837 -1.05 9.70 -7.60
N ARG A 838 -0.63 10.49 -6.61
CA ARG A 838 -1.06 10.35 -5.21
C ARG A 838 -2.58 10.42 -5.08
N GLN A 839 -3.22 11.37 -5.76
CA GLN A 839 -4.68 11.49 -5.75
C GLN A 839 -5.37 10.25 -6.34
N THR A 840 -4.77 9.57 -7.33
CA THR A 840 -5.29 8.30 -7.84
C THR A 840 -5.08 7.14 -6.88
N ALA A 841 -3.97 7.11 -6.13
CA ALA A 841 -3.67 6.07 -5.14
C ALA A 841 -4.62 6.09 -3.93
N GLU A 842 -5.20 7.25 -3.61
CA GLU A 842 -6.16 7.40 -2.50
C GLU A 842 -7.58 6.89 -2.85
N LYS A 843 -7.85 6.54 -4.12
CA LYS A 843 -9.14 5.99 -4.56
C LYS A 843 -9.18 4.47 -4.33
N ASN A 844 -10.29 3.96 -3.78
CA ASN A 844 -10.51 2.51 -3.60
C ASN A 844 -10.78 1.82 -4.95
N GLY A 845 -9.83 1.06 -5.48
CA GLY A 845 -9.95 0.31 -6.74
C GLY A 845 -8.58 0.02 -7.36
N GLU A 846 -8.57 -0.53 -8.58
CA GLU A 846 -7.36 -0.58 -9.41
C GLU A 846 -7.07 0.85 -9.91
N SER A 847 -5.86 1.34 -9.66
CA SER A 847 -5.42 2.70 -10.03
C SER A 847 -4.22 2.64 -10.96
N VAL A 848 -3.92 3.74 -11.66
CA VAL A 848 -2.68 3.88 -12.45
C VAL A 848 -1.46 3.49 -11.60
N VAL A 849 -1.43 3.92 -10.33
CA VAL A 849 -0.34 3.61 -9.39
C VAL A 849 -0.20 2.11 -9.13
N SER A 850 -1.29 1.34 -9.04
CA SER A 850 -1.17 -0.12 -8.81
C SER A 850 -0.68 -0.91 -10.02
N ARG A 851 -0.71 -0.33 -11.23
CA ARG A 851 -0.24 -0.98 -12.46
C ARG A 851 1.20 -0.60 -12.82
N MET A 852 1.69 0.55 -12.35
CA MET A 852 3.05 1.01 -12.64
C MET A 852 4.10 0.00 -12.16
N ARG A 853 4.97 -0.42 -13.07
CA ARG A 853 6.00 -1.45 -12.86
C ARG A 853 7.41 -0.87 -12.86
N LEU A 854 7.72 -0.01 -13.84
CA LEU A 854 9.08 0.50 -14.06
C LEU A 854 9.04 2.04 -14.18
N LEU A 855 9.72 2.72 -13.26
CA LEU A 855 9.92 4.17 -13.32
C LEU A 855 11.42 4.45 -13.32
N VAL A 856 11.94 5.04 -14.38
CA VAL A 856 13.37 5.34 -14.51
C VAL A 856 13.57 6.84 -14.54
N SER A 857 14.49 7.33 -13.70
CA SER A 857 14.91 8.73 -13.69
C SER A 857 16.31 8.88 -14.25
N GLY A 858 16.49 9.79 -15.20
CA GLY A 858 17.78 10.11 -15.80
C GLY A 858 17.85 11.54 -16.32
N GLY A 859 19.04 11.98 -16.72
CA GLY A 859 19.28 13.32 -17.28
C GLY A 859 19.35 14.46 -16.24
N GLY A 860 19.30 14.15 -14.95
CA GLY A 860 19.48 15.09 -13.84
C GLY A 860 19.41 14.39 -12.49
N THR A 861 19.87 15.07 -11.43
CA THR A 861 19.90 14.52 -10.06
C THR A 861 18.50 14.36 -9.49
N LEU A 862 18.17 13.17 -8.99
CA LEU A 862 16.94 12.91 -8.26
C LEU A 862 17.09 13.31 -6.79
N GLU A 863 16.27 14.26 -6.33
CA GLU A 863 16.24 14.62 -4.92
C GLU A 863 15.76 13.43 -4.06
N SER A 864 16.46 13.15 -2.96
CA SER A 864 16.11 12.05 -2.05
C SER A 864 14.68 12.14 -1.54
N ASP A 865 14.17 13.36 -1.31
CA ASP A 865 12.79 13.59 -0.87
C ASP A 865 11.78 13.14 -1.93
N LEU A 866 12.07 13.36 -3.22
CA LEU A 866 11.19 12.93 -4.31
C LEU A 866 11.21 11.40 -4.47
N TYR A 867 12.37 10.75 -4.34
CA TYR A 867 12.47 9.29 -4.29
C TYR A 867 11.62 8.71 -3.15
N HIS A 868 11.72 9.28 -1.95
CA HIS A 868 10.91 8.84 -0.81
C HIS A 868 9.42 9.12 -0.99
N ALA A 869 9.06 10.26 -1.58
CA ALA A 869 7.67 10.61 -1.86
C ALA A 869 6.99 9.63 -2.83
N TYR A 870 7.72 9.10 -3.82
CA TYR A 870 7.21 8.03 -4.69
C TYR A 870 7.12 6.68 -3.95
N ARG A 871 8.10 6.36 -3.10
CA ARG A 871 8.06 5.15 -2.24
C ARG A 871 6.86 5.15 -1.29
N GLU A 872 6.43 6.32 -0.80
CA GLU A 872 5.24 6.46 0.05
C GLU A 872 3.94 6.04 -0.65
N ILE A 873 3.82 6.27 -1.96
CA ILE A 873 2.66 5.86 -2.77
C ILE A 873 2.84 4.46 -3.38
N GLY A 874 3.90 3.74 -3.02
CA GLY A 874 4.12 2.36 -3.45
C GLY A 874 4.92 2.19 -4.74
N LEU A 875 5.55 3.25 -5.26
CA LEU A 875 6.36 3.22 -6.48
C LEU A 875 7.84 3.43 -6.17
N THR A 876 8.71 2.84 -6.99
CA THR A 876 10.16 3.02 -6.89
C THR A 876 10.66 3.71 -8.15
N ILE A 877 11.44 4.78 -7.98
CA ILE A 877 12.14 5.42 -9.10
C ILE A 877 13.57 4.85 -9.14
N HIS A 878 13.94 4.24 -10.26
CA HIS A 878 15.29 3.74 -10.53
C HIS A 878 16.10 4.86 -11.17
N GLU A 879 16.98 5.49 -10.39
CA GLU A 879 17.87 6.53 -10.91
C GLU A 879 19.03 5.90 -11.68
N GLY A 880 19.38 6.50 -12.82
CA GLY A 880 20.52 6.10 -13.65
C GLY A 880 21.35 7.29 -14.10
N TYR A 881 22.62 7.03 -14.37
CA TYR A 881 23.59 8.00 -14.87
C TYR A 881 24.14 7.57 -16.22
N GLY A 882 24.43 8.58 -17.03
CA GLY A 882 24.82 8.38 -18.40
C GLY A 882 25.04 9.70 -19.13
N LEU A 883 25.61 9.57 -20.32
CA LEU A 883 25.95 10.66 -21.22
C LEU A 883 25.82 10.18 -22.66
N THR A 884 25.62 11.09 -23.60
CA THR A 884 25.36 10.73 -25.00
C THR A 884 26.54 9.94 -25.58
N GLU A 885 27.75 10.27 -25.15
CA GLU A 885 29.02 9.64 -25.48
C GLU A 885 29.14 8.17 -25.05
N ALA A 886 28.19 7.65 -24.26
CA ALA A 886 28.15 6.27 -23.78
C ALA A 886 26.80 5.54 -24.08
N ALA A 887 26.06 6.04 -25.08
CA ALA A 887 24.90 5.45 -25.75
C ALA A 887 23.56 5.08 -25.03
N PRO A 888 23.07 5.75 -23.96
CA PRO A 888 23.74 6.68 -23.05
C PRO A 888 23.99 6.12 -21.64
N VAL A 889 23.40 4.98 -21.27
CA VAL A 889 23.32 4.58 -19.86
C VAL A 889 24.62 3.93 -19.44
N VAL A 890 25.24 4.41 -18.37
CA VAL A 890 26.49 3.85 -17.82
C VAL A 890 26.21 3.07 -16.55
N THR A 891 25.42 3.66 -15.66
CA THR A 891 24.97 3.02 -14.43
C THR A 891 23.48 3.19 -14.25
N VAL A 892 22.83 2.21 -13.62
CA VAL A 892 21.43 2.35 -13.23
C VAL A 892 21.12 1.53 -11.98
N ASN A 893 20.19 2.03 -11.16
CA ASN A 893 19.73 1.30 -10.00
C ASN A 893 19.01 0.02 -10.44
N PRO A 894 19.46 -1.17 -10.00
CA PRO A 894 18.78 -2.42 -10.33
C PRO A 894 17.35 -2.45 -9.78
N MET A 895 16.47 -3.19 -10.46
CA MET A 895 15.04 -3.28 -10.13
C MET A 895 14.78 -3.77 -8.70
N ASP A 896 15.56 -4.73 -8.24
CA ASP A 896 15.48 -5.40 -6.93
C ASP A 896 16.21 -4.65 -5.80
N ARG A 897 17.21 -3.83 -6.13
CA ARG A 897 18.09 -3.17 -5.14
C ARG A 897 18.37 -1.69 -5.43
N SER A 898 17.33 -0.89 -5.67
CA SER A 898 17.48 0.56 -5.86
C SER A 898 17.88 1.29 -4.56
N LYS A 899 18.96 2.09 -4.61
CA LYS A 899 19.45 2.92 -3.49
C LYS A 899 19.13 4.41 -3.72
N PRO A 900 18.60 5.15 -2.72
CA PRO A 900 18.40 6.59 -2.84
C PRO A 900 19.73 7.34 -2.98
N SER A 901 19.71 8.44 -3.73
CA SER A 901 20.87 9.32 -3.99
C SER A 901 22.06 8.68 -4.72
N SER A 902 21.95 7.41 -5.09
CA SER A 902 22.92 6.70 -5.91
C SER A 902 22.37 6.61 -7.32
N VAL A 903 23.25 6.71 -8.32
CA VAL A 903 22.89 6.53 -9.74
C VAL A 903 23.05 5.07 -10.20
N GLY A 904 23.23 4.15 -9.24
CA GLY A 904 23.18 2.71 -9.46
C GLY A 904 24.54 2.05 -9.67
N VAL A 905 24.52 0.86 -10.24
CA VAL A 905 25.71 0.05 -10.54
C VAL A 905 26.01 0.10 -12.03
N ALA A 906 27.26 -0.14 -12.42
CA ALA A 906 27.67 -0.23 -13.83
C ALA A 906 26.84 -1.27 -14.59
N LEU A 907 26.50 -0.94 -15.85
CA LEU A 907 25.89 -1.90 -16.76
C LEU A 907 26.84 -3.09 -17.04
N PRO A 908 26.32 -4.30 -17.33
CA PRO A 908 27.13 -5.42 -17.78
C PRO A 908 27.97 -5.04 -19.01
N ALA A 909 29.21 -5.52 -19.07
CA ALA A 909 30.19 -5.17 -20.12
C ALA A 909 30.54 -3.67 -20.25
N VAL A 910 30.19 -2.85 -19.25
CA VAL A 910 30.64 -1.46 -19.13
C VAL A 910 31.54 -1.34 -17.90
N ASP A 911 32.82 -1.09 -18.12
CA ASP A 911 33.77 -0.83 -17.06
C ASP A 911 33.63 0.63 -16.60
N VAL A 912 33.57 0.84 -15.28
CA VAL A 912 33.52 2.16 -14.65
C VAL A 912 34.58 2.24 -13.56
N GLU A 913 35.45 3.24 -13.65
CA GLU A 913 36.50 3.49 -12.67
C GLU A 913 36.47 4.94 -12.17
N ILE A 914 37.02 5.15 -10.97
CA ILE A 914 37.23 6.50 -10.41
C ILE A 914 38.70 6.84 -10.53
N GLN A 915 39.03 7.80 -11.39
CA GLN A 915 40.39 8.25 -11.61
C GLN A 915 40.80 9.32 -10.58
N ALA A 916 42.00 9.14 -10.01
CA ALA A 916 42.60 10.04 -9.03
C ALA A 916 41.68 10.39 -7.84
N PRO A 917 41.11 9.39 -7.12
CA PRO A 917 40.20 9.64 -6.01
C PRO A 917 40.88 10.40 -4.86
N ASP A 918 40.16 11.35 -4.29
CA ASP A 918 40.55 12.07 -3.08
C ASP A 918 40.39 11.19 -1.81
N LYS A 919 40.60 11.79 -0.63
CA LYS A 919 40.48 11.08 0.67
C LYS A 919 39.07 10.59 0.98
N GLU A 920 38.05 11.15 0.32
CA GLU A 920 36.63 10.78 0.47
C GLU A 920 36.20 9.78 -0.64
N GLY A 921 37.12 9.44 -1.54
CA GLY A 921 36.90 8.52 -2.66
C GLY A 921 36.34 9.20 -3.91
N ASN A 922 36.23 10.53 -3.94
CA ASN A 922 35.71 11.27 -5.09
C ASN A 922 36.82 11.50 -6.11
N GLY A 923 36.57 11.16 -7.37
CA GLY A 923 37.48 11.40 -8.49
C GLY A 923 36.72 11.47 -9.81
N GLU A 924 37.42 11.65 -10.92
CA GLU A 924 36.78 11.68 -12.25
C GLU A 924 36.22 10.30 -12.58
N ILE A 925 34.97 10.23 -13.04
CA ILE A 925 34.36 9.01 -13.53
C ILE A 925 34.88 8.75 -14.94
N ILE A 926 35.45 7.56 -15.15
CA ILE A 926 35.90 7.11 -16.48
C ILE A 926 35.18 5.82 -16.87
N VAL A 927 34.86 5.70 -18.16
CA VAL A 927 34.01 4.62 -18.69
C VAL A 927 34.67 3.92 -19.87
N ARG A 928 34.59 2.60 -19.96
CA ARG A 928 35.06 1.83 -21.12
C ARG A 928 34.07 0.72 -21.45
N GLY A 929 33.79 0.53 -22.73
CA GLY A 929 32.89 -0.52 -23.20
C GLY A 929 32.48 -0.30 -24.66
N ASN A 930 31.78 -1.28 -25.23
CA ASN A 930 31.26 -1.21 -26.60
C ASN A 930 30.18 -0.15 -26.78
N ASN A 931 29.64 0.42 -25.70
CA ASN A 931 28.69 1.52 -25.70
C ASN A 931 29.33 2.90 -25.87
N VAL A 932 30.66 3.02 -25.75
CA VAL A 932 31.38 4.29 -25.89
C VAL A 932 31.41 4.73 -27.35
N MET A 933 31.12 6.01 -27.58
CA MET A 933 31.06 6.64 -28.90
C MET A 933 32.31 6.37 -29.75
N GLN A 934 32.14 6.45 -31.08
CA GLN A 934 33.27 6.45 -32.01
C GLN A 934 34.12 7.74 -31.88
N GLY A 935 33.49 8.85 -31.53
CA GLY A 935 34.13 10.15 -31.33
C GLY A 935 33.19 11.31 -31.65
N TYR A 936 33.71 12.54 -31.56
CA TYR A 936 32.98 13.72 -31.99
C TYR A 936 33.14 13.96 -33.48
N PHE A 937 32.02 14.22 -34.16
CA PHE A 937 31.97 14.45 -35.60
C PHE A 937 32.85 15.65 -35.99
N ARG A 938 33.84 15.40 -36.87
CA ARG A 938 34.80 16.39 -37.37
C ARG A 938 35.57 17.14 -36.26
N ASN A 939 35.71 16.56 -35.08
CA ASN A 939 36.47 17.16 -33.98
C ASN A 939 37.44 16.13 -33.34
N PRO A 940 38.55 15.80 -34.02
CA PRO A 940 39.54 14.84 -33.51
C PRO A 940 40.20 15.34 -32.22
N ALA A 941 40.44 16.65 -32.07
CA ALA A 941 41.04 17.21 -30.87
C ALA A 941 40.15 17.03 -29.63
N ALA A 942 38.85 17.32 -29.72
CA ALA A 942 37.92 17.04 -28.63
C ALA A 942 37.78 15.53 -28.36
N THR A 943 37.88 14.71 -29.42
CA THR A 943 37.82 13.24 -29.31
C THR A 943 39.01 12.70 -28.53
N GLU A 944 40.24 13.09 -28.88
CA GLU A 944 41.47 12.69 -28.18
C GLU A 944 41.50 13.19 -26.73
N ASN A 945 40.93 14.38 -26.46
CA ASN A 945 40.84 14.90 -25.10
C ASN A 945 39.91 14.06 -24.20
N ARG A 946 38.85 13.47 -24.77
CA ARG A 946 37.84 12.69 -24.01
C ARG A 946 38.09 11.18 -24.04
N LEU A 947 38.68 10.64 -25.11
CA LEU A 947 39.00 9.22 -25.27
C LEU A 947 40.51 9.00 -25.10
N ARG A 948 40.95 8.60 -23.90
CA ARG A 948 42.36 8.41 -23.57
C ARG A 948 42.61 6.97 -23.10
N GLY A 949 43.55 6.28 -23.74
CA GLY A 949 43.91 4.91 -23.36
C GLY A 949 42.74 3.92 -23.42
N GLY A 950 41.76 4.14 -24.30
CA GLY A 950 40.55 3.32 -24.41
C GLY A 950 39.45 3.66 -23.40
N TRP A 951 39.64 4.68 -22.56
CA TRP A 951 38.66 5.15 -21.58
C TRP A 951 38.05 6.49 -22.01
N LEU A 952 36.73 6.62 -21.85
CA LEU A 952 35.99 7.85 -21.93
C LEU A 952 36.05 8.60 -20.59
N HIS A 953 36.60 9.80 -20.61
CA HIS A 953 36.63 10.71 -19.47
C HIS A 953 35.38 11.58 -19.46
N THR A 954 34.47 11.32 -18.52
CA THR A 954 33.15 11.95 -18.51
C THR A 954 33.21 13.43 -18.07
N GLY A 955 34.23 13.81 -17.29
CA GLY A 955 34.31 15.13 -16.66
C GLY A 955 33.33 15.32 -15.49
N ASP A 956 32.63 14.25 -15.08
CA ASP A 956 31.80 14.23 -13.87
C ASP A 956 32.61 13.61 -12.72
N ILE A 957 32.46 14.17 -11.51
CA ILE A 957 33.12 13.68 -10.29
C ILE A 957 32.15 12.78 -9.54
N GLY A 958 32.64 11.62 -9.11
CA GLY A 958 31.87 10.71 -8.29
C GLY A 958 32.72 9.74 -7.49
N ARG A 959 32.04 8.88 -6.74
CA ARG A 959 32.65 7.82 -5.94
C ARG A 959 31.83 6.54 -6.03
N ILE A 960 32.51 5.39 -5.96
CA ILE A 960 31.87 4.08 -5.92
C ILE A 960 31.94 3.55 -4.48
N ASP A 961 30.81 3.08 -3.95
CA ASP A 961 30.77 2.44 -2.62
C ASP A 961 31.25 0.98 -2.65
N ARG A 962 31.33 0.35 -1.47
CA ARG A 962 31.78 -1.05 -1.34
C ARG A 962 30.87 -2.07 -2.02
N ASP A 963 29.62 -1.70 -2.28
CA ASP A 963 28.62 -2.56 -2.93
C ASP A 963 28.55 -2.28 -4.45
N GLY A 964 29.45 -1.45 -4.99
CA GLY A 964 29.53 -1.12 -6.42
C GLY A 964 28.60 0.00 -6.88
N TYR A 965 27.97 0.75 -5.98
CA TYR A 965 27.06 1.84 -6.36
C TYR A 965 27.80 3.16 -6.55
N LEU A 966 27.52 3.82 -7.67
CA LEU A 966 28.06 5.12 -8.04
C LEU A 966 27.22 6.26 -7.43
N TYR A 967 27.91 7.27 -6.90
CA TYR A 967 27.35 8.51 -6.39
C TYR A 967 28.00 9.69 -7.12
N ILE A 968 27.19 10.59 -7.69
CA ILE A 968 27.67 11.80 -8.37
C ILE A 968 27.85 12.92 -7.33
N ALA A 969 29.02 13.56 -7.33
CA ALA A 969 29.38 14.63 -6.40
C ALA A 969 29.28 16.04 -7.03
N ASP A 970 29.90 16.27 -8.20
CA ASP A 970 29.87 17.55 -8.93
C ASP A 970 30.40 17.38 -10.38
N ARG A 971 30.52 18.48 -11.16
CA ARG A 971 31.19 18.52 -12.49
C ARG A 971 32.57 19.20 -12.42
N LEU A 972 33.56 18.63 -13.12
CA LEU A 972 34.96 19.10 -13.12
C LEU A 972 35.09 20.58 -13.53
N GLU A 973 34.31 21.05 -14.52
CA GLU A 973 34.35 22.43 -15.03
C GLU A 973 33.99 23.52 -13.99
N ARG A 974 33.33 23.16 -12.87
CA ARG A 974 33.02 24.10 -11.78
C ARG A 974 34.12 24.23 -10.74
N LEU A 975 34.97 23.21 -10.59
CA LEU A 975 36.07 23.20 -9.62
C LEU A 975 37.27 24.06 -10.07
N ASP A 976 37.51 24.16 -11.38
CA ASP A 976 38.57 25.02 -11.93
C ASP A 976 38.21 26.52 -11.88
N GLN A 977 36.92 26.87 -11.86
CA GLN A 977 36.50 28.26 -11.65
C GLN A 977 36.54 28.69 -10.18
N ALA A 978 36.41 27.75 -9.24
CA ALA A 978 36.46 28.04 -7.80
C ALA A 978 37.90 28.22 -7.26
N THR A 979 38.91 27.72 -7.96
CA THR A 979 40.32 27.85 -7.58
C THR A 979 41.00 29.10 -8.18
N GLY A 980 40.31 29.85 -9.04
CA GLY A 980 40.84 31.02 -9.76
C GLY A 980 40.64 32.40 -9.15
N SER A 981 39.99 32.56 -7.98
CA SER A 981 39.79 33.88 -7.38
C SER A 981 40.04 33.92 -5.87
N ALA A 982 41.32 34.08 -5.49
CA ALA A 982 41.71 34.56 -4.17
C ALA A 982 42.48 35.88 -4.34
N GLY A 983 41.89 37.01 -3.92
CA GLY A 983 42.57 38.31 -3.91
C GLY A 983 41.73 39.52 -3.48
N SER A 984 42.12 40.11 -2.34
CA SER A 984 41.95 41.50 -1.88
C SER A 984 40.58 42.07 -1.44
N ALA A 985 40.36 42.03 -0.12
CA ALA A 985 40.31 43.15 0.85
C ALA A 985 39.56 44.49 0.57
N GLY A 986 38.82 44.92 1.61
CA GLY A 986 38.49 46.32 1.96
C GLY A 986 37.06 46.46 2.49
N SER A 987 36.70 47.14 3.59
CA SER A 987 37.35 47.71 4.77
C SER A 987 36.20 48.29 5.63
N ALA A 988 36.36 48.29 6.96
CA ALA A 988 35.44 48.81 8.00
C ALA A 988 35.32 50.37 7.95
N PRO A 989 34.71 51.15 8.88
CA PRO A 989 34.71 50.97 10.35
C PRO A 989 33.53 51.54 11.19
N GLY A 990 33.59 51.32 12.50
CA GLY A 990 32.88 52.12 13.50
C GLY A 990 32.86 51.51 14.92
N GLY A 991 34.00 51.49 15.62
CA GLY A 991 34.05 51.37 17.10
C GLY A 991 33.73 52.71 17.78
N PRO A 992 34.08 52.99 19.07
CA PRO A 992 34.75 52.21 20.14
C PRO A 992 33.84 52.13 21.40
N GLY A 993 34.17 51.65 22.61
CA GLY A 993 35.39 51.26 23.32
C GLY A 993 34.99 50.78 24.74
N GLY A 994 35.87 50.02 25.41
CA GLY A 994 35.71 49.50 26.78
C GLY A 994 35.75 50.59 27.88
N PRO A 995 35.70 50.22 29.17
CA PRO A 995 36.81 49.46 29.77
C PRO A 995 36.45 48.39 30.84
N GLU A 996 37.49 47.62 31.18
CA GLU A 996 37.63 46.66 32.28
C GLU A 996 37.62 47.32 33.68
N GLY A 997 37.41 46.52 34.74
CA GLY A 997 37.97 46.86 36.06
C GLY A 997 37.30 46.29 37.32
N ALA A 998 37.90 45.22 37.83
CA ALA A 998 38.16 44.93 39.26
C ALA A 998 37.06 44.49 40.25
N ALA A 999 37.44 43.47 41.01
CA ALA A 999 36.75 42.81 42.09
C ALA A 999 36.53 43.69 43.34
N GLY A 1000 35.45 43.39 44.07
CA GLY A 1000 35.22 43.92 45.42
C GLY A 1000 34.24 43.04 46.19
N ARG A 1001 34.76 42.30 47.17
CA ARG A 1001 33.97 41.62 48.22
C ARG A 1001 32.95 42.58 48.84
N ARG A 1002 31.70 42.16 49.03
CA ARG A 1002 30.82 42.77 50.02
C ARG A 1002 30.12 41.72 50.88
N ALA A 1003 30.47 41.79 52.16
CA ALA A 1003 29.74 41.26 53.28
C ALA A 1003 28.30 41.82 53.33
N GLY A 1004 27.46 41.08 54.06
CA GLY A 1004 26.02 41.25 54.09
C GLY A 1004 25.51 42.65 54.41
N ARG A 1005 24.29 42.90 53.93
CA ARG A 1005 23.41 43.94 54.44
C ARG A 1005 22.06 43.32 54.75
N PHE A 1006 21.84 43.10 56.05
CA PHE A 1006 20.50 43.08 56.62
C PHE A 1006 19.81 44.42 56.31
N VAL A 1007 18.62 44.35 55.73
CA VAL A 1007 17.65 45.44 55.78
C VAL A 1007 16.54 45.00 56.72
N ASN A 1008 16.55 45.54 57.92
CA ASN A 1008 15.42 45.53 58.84
C ASN A 1008 14.32 46.46 58.31
N GLY A 1009 13.06 46.04 58.44
CA GLY A 1009 11.92 46.95 58.49
C GLY A 1009 10.83 46.76 57.42
N ARG A 1010 10.12 45.63 57.45
CA ARG A 1010 8.68 45.60 57.15
C ARG A 1010 7.99 44.68 58.15
N GLU A 1011 6.94 45.18 58.80
CA GLU A 1011 6.02 44.36 59.60
C GLU A 1011 5.47 43.22 58.73
N HIS A 1012 5.37 42.01 59.29
CA HIS A 1012 5.35 40.76 58.54
C HIS A 1012 3.96 40.49 57.94
N GLY A 1013 3.82 40.77 56.63
CA GLY A 1013 2.69 40.31 55.83
C GLY A 1013 2.74 38.80 55.58
N ALA A 1014 1.65 38.24 55.06
CA ALA A 1014 1.58 36.84 54.66
C ALA A 1014 2.70 36.49 53.66
N THR A 1015 3.23 35.26 53.72
CA THR A 1015 4.22 34.73 52.78
C THR A 1015 3.55 33.73 51.84
N ALA A 1016 3.89 33.81 50.55
CA ALA A 1016 3.44 32.87 49.52
C ALA A 1016 4.61 31.99 49.08
N PHE A 1017 4.51 30.70 49.39
CA PHE A 1017 5.46 29.67 49.00
C PHE A 1017 5.04 29.05 47.68
N PHE A 1018 5.93 29.05 46.69
CA PHE A 1018 5.66 28.41 45.40
C PHE A 1018 6.61 27.24 45.18
N ASP A 1019 6.04 26.06 44.94
CA ASP A 1019 6.79 25.06 44.19
C ASP A 1019 7.08 25.58 42.77
N VAL A 1020 8.19 25.14 42.19
CA VAL A 1020 8.66 25.63 40.89
C VAL A 1020 8.35 24.63 39.77
N ASP A 1021 8.75 23.38 39.94
CA ASP A 1021 8.79 22.36 38.89
C ASP A 1021 7.43 21.68 38.72
N GLY A 1022 6.68 22.07 37.69
CA GLY A 1022 5.29 21.63 37.47
C GLY A 1022 4.25 22.66 37.91
N THR A 1023 4.66 23.61 38.76
CA THR A 1023 3.78 24.64 39.35
C THR A 1023 3.98 26.03 38.72
N ILE A 1024 5.23 26.53 38.62
CA ILE A 1024 5.54 27.80 37.92
C ILE A 1024 5.96 27.51 36.47
N VAL A 1025 6.79 26.49 36.28
CA VAL A 1025 7.35 26.09 34.99
C VAL A 1025 6.93 24.66 34.68
N ASP A 1026 6.41 24.38 33.48
CA ASP A 1026 6.15 23.02 33.00
C ASP A 1026 7.44 22.30 32.59
N ALA A 1027 8.33 22.13 33.56
CA ALA A 1027 9.62 21.49 33.39
C ALA A 1027 9.98 20.67 34.63
N THR A 1028 11.02 19.86 34.49
CA THR A 1028 11.55 19.01 35.56
C THR A 1028 13.06 19.06 35.51
N ILE A 1029 13.72 18.59 36.59
CA ILE A 1029 15.19 18.50 36.68
C ILE A 1029 15.84 17.76 35.51
N VAL A 1030 15.10 16.87 34.82
CA VAL A 1030 15.56 16.17 33.60
C VAL A 1030 15.78 17.12 32.44
N HIS A 1031 14.91 18.11 32.29
CA HIS A 1031 15.00 19.11 31.22
C HIS A 1031 16.24 20.00 31.38
N TYR A 1032 16.52 20.43 32.61
CA TYR A 1032 17.69 21.27 32.92
C TYR A 1032 18.99 20.48 32.71
N TYR A 1033 19.04 19.23 33.16
CA TYR A 1033 20.19 18.36 32.92
C TYR A 1033 20.42 18.10 31.43
N ALA A 1034 19.36 17.80 30.67
CA ALA A 1034 19.46 17.56 29.24
C ALA A 1034 20.02 18.77 28.48
N PHE A 1035 19.65 19.99 28.89
CA PHE A 1035 20.20 21.22 28.34
C PHE A 1035 21.72 21.32 28.58
N TYR A 1036 22.18 21.18 29.82
CA TYR A 1036 23.61 21.27 30.11
C TYR A 1036 24.41 20.12 29.47
N ARG A 1037 23.87 18.89 29.47
CA ARG A 1037 24.58 17.71 28.96
C ARG A 1037 24.71 17.69 27.44
N THR A 1038 23.72 18.22 26.74
CA THR A 1038 23.70 18.31 25.27
C THR A 1038 24.16 19.66 24.74
N TRP A 1039 24.66 20.51 25.63
CA TRP A 1039 25.24 21.79 25.26
C TRP A 1039 26.42 21.57 24.31
N GLY A 1040 26.45 22.31 23.20
CA GLY A 1040 27.47 22.16 22.16
C GLY A 1040 27.30 20.93 21.26
N TYR A 1041 26.27 20.09 21.44
CA TYR A 1041 26.01 18.97 20.52
C TYR A 1041 25.35 19.46 19.23
N SER A 1042 25.81 18.94 18.08
CA SER A 1042 25.10 19.01 16.81
C SER A 1042 23.75 18.27 16.89
N ALA A 1043 22.80 18.63 16.01
CA ALA A 1043 21.45 18.05 16.03
C ALA A 1043 21.42 16.50 16.00
N PRO A 1044 22.23 15.80 15.18
CA PRO A 1044 22.26 14.33 15.16
C PRO A 1044 22.80 13.74 16.47
N ARG A 1045 23.85 14.35 17.03
CA ARG A 1045 24.47 13.89 18.29
C ARG A 1045 23.54 14.10 19.48
N ARG A 1046 22.77 15.18 19.48
CA ARG A 1046 21.71 15.44 20.46
C ARG A 1046 20.62 14.37 20.39
N LEU A 1047 20.16 14.03 19.18
CA LEU A 1047 19.14 12.99 18.95
C LEU A 1047 19.60 11.60 19.44
N LEU A 1048 20.83 11.19 19.09
CA LEU A 1048 21.40 9.90 19.53
C LEU A 1048 21.52 9.83 21.06
N TRP A 1049 21.96 10.90 21.71
CA TRP A 1049 22.02 10.97 23.16
C TRP A 1049 20.62 10.88 23.80
N THR A 1050 19.62 11.59 23.25
CA THR A 1050 18.24 11.53 23.74
C THR A 1050 17.64 10.13 23.65
N ILE A 1051 17.88 9.41 22.54
CA ILE A 1051 17.44 8.01 22.37
C ILE A 1051 18.11 7.10 23.40
N GLY A 1052 19.43 7.23 23.60
CA GLY A 1052 20.18 6.42 24.56
C GLY A 1052 19.82 6.72 26.03
N PHE A 1053 19.31 7.91 26.33
CA PHE A 1053 18.88 8.29 27.68
C PHE A 1053 17.45 7.84 28.03
N LEU A 1054 16.62 7.52 27.04
CA LEU A 1054 15.20 7.17 27.20
C LEU A 1054 14.94 5.97 28.15
N PRO A 1055 15.74 4.88 28.13
CA PRO A 1055 15.59 3.79 29.11
C PRO A 1055 15.84 4.22 30.56
N LYS A 1056 16.77 5.17 30.79
CA LYS A 1056 17.03 5.72 32.13
C LYS A 1056 15.88 6.59 32.63
N VAL A 1057 15.19 7.30 31.73
CA VAL A 1057 13.99 8.07 32.08
C VAL A 1057 12.89 7.16 32.65
N LEU A 1058 12.67 5.99 32.06
CA LEU A 1058 11.72 4.99 32.59
C LEU A 1058 12.11 4.52 34.00
N TYR A 1059 13.40 4.23 34.23
CA TYR A 1059 13.92 3.89 35.56
C TYR A 1059 13.66 5.01 36.59
N TYR A 1060 13.93 6.26 36.23
CA TYR A 1060 13.72 7.41 37.13
C TYR A 1060 12.25 7.68 37.41
N ILE A 1061 11.33 7.47 36.46
CA ILE A 1061 9.88 7.58 36.68
C ILE A 1061 9.40 6.54 37.70
N VAL A 1062 9.92 5.31 37.63
CA VAL A 1062 9.61 4.27 38.62
C VAL A 1062 10.18 4.65 39.99
N LEU A 1063 11.41 5.16 40.05
CA LEU A 1063 12.04 5.58 41.30
C LEU A 1063 11.32 6.77 41.95
N ASP A 1064 10.89 7.75 41.15
CA ASP A 1064 10.15 8.94 41.59
C ASP A 1064 8.79 8.58 42.20
N LYS A 1065 8.09 7.58 41.63
CA LYS A 1065 6.85 7.04 42.21
C LYS A 1065 7.05 6.32 43.55
N ILE A 1066 8.27 5.87 43.84
CA ILE A 1066 8.62 5.19 45.09
C ILE A 1066 9.08 6.21 46.14
N SER A 1067 9.94 7.16 45.77
CA SER A 1067 10.41 8.25 46.65
C SER A 1067 11.04 9.37 45.82
N ARG A 1068 10.49 10.59 45.94
CA ARG A 1068 11.01 11.80 45.30
C ARG A 1068 12.42 12.11 45.76
N SER A 1069 12.67 11.97 47.06
CA SER A 1069 13.98 12.18 47.69
C SER A 1069 15.07 11.24 47.15
N ARG A 1070 14.76 9.95 46.94
CA ARG A 1070 15.71 8.98 46.35
C ARG A 1070 15.96 9.23 44.87
N PHE A 1071 14.92 9.64 44.14
CA PHE A 1071 15.05 10.06 42.75
C PHE A 1071 16.02 11.25 42.62
N ILE A 1072 15.82 12.32 43.41
CA ILE A 1072 16.66 13.52 43.40
C ILE A 1072 18.13 13.18 43.66
N GLN A 1073 18.43 12.37 44.69
CA GLN A 1073 19.81 11.96 45.01
C GLN A 1073 20.45 11.11 43.90
N SER A 1074 19.70 10.18 43.32
CA SER A 1074 20.19 9.32 42.24
C SER A 1074 20.40 10.09 40.94
N PHE A 1075 19.53 11.07 40.67
CA PHE A 1075 19.56 11.88 39.46
C PHE A 1075 20.72 12.89 39.46
N TYR A 1076 20.96 13.60 40.57
CA TYR A 1076 22.02 14.62 40.62
C TYR A 1076 23.44 14.10 40.52
N ARG A 1077 23.67 12.80 40.77
CA ARG A 1077 24.96 12.15 40.48
C ARG A 1077 25.40 12.31 39.02
N GLN A 1078 24.46 12.53 38.10
CA GLN A 1078 24.74 12.74 36.68
C GLN A 1078 25.46 14.07 36.39
N TYR A 1079 25.47 15.03 37.33
CA TYR A 1079 26.20 16.31 37.22
C TYR A 1079 27.68 16.20 37.60
N ARG A 1080 28.14 15.02 38.04
CA ARG A 1080 29.55 14.81 38.43
C ARG A 1080 30.49 15.22 37.28
N GLY A 1081 31.44 16.09 37.60
CA GLY A 1081 32.48 16.57 36.69
C GLY A 1081 32.09 17.80 35.85
N PHE A 1082 30.88 18.35 35.99
CA PHE A 1082 30.49 19.60 35.34
C PHE A 1082 31.21 20.78 36.03
N GLY A 1083 31.72 21.76 35.27
CA GLY A 1083 32.34 22.96 35.84
C GLY A 1083 31.28 23.92 36.39
N ARG A 1084 31.38 24.34 37.65
CA ARG A 1084 30.36 25.20 38.27
C ARG A 1084 30.26 26.55 37.57
N GLY A 1085 31.38 27.20 37.27
CA GLY A 1085 31.41 28.48 36.56
C GLY A 1085 30.82 28.42 35.14
N GLU A 1086 30.95 27.28 34.45
CA GLU A 1086 30.34 27.07 33.12
C GLU A 1086 28.82 26.88 33.22
N CYS A 1087 28.34 26.20 34.25
CA CYS A 1087 26.91 26.06 34.51
C CYS A 1087 26.28 27.41 34.89
N VAL A 1088 26.92 28.18 35.77
CA VAL A 1088 26.45 29.51 36.20
C VAL A 1088 26.42 30.49 35.03
N SER A 1089 27.48 30.58 34.24
CA SER A 1089 27.51 31.48 33.06
C SER A 1089 26.49 31.14 31.96
N ARG A 1090 25.83 29.97 32.04
CA ARG A 1090 24.83 29.51 31.07
C ARG A 1090 23.42 29.42 31.65
N SER A 1091 23.23 29.72 32.93
CA SER A 1091 21.92 29.63 33.59
C SER A 1091 20.90 30.58 32.94
N GLU A 1092 21.31 31.80 32.54
CA GLU A 1092 20.45 32.74 31.80
C GLU A 1092 19.96 32.16 30.47
N GLN A 1093 20.84 31.47 29.73
CA GLN A 1093 20.46 30.86 28.46
C GLN A 1093 19.55 29.65 28.65
N LEU A 1094 19.73 28.89 29.74
CA LEU A 1094 18.80 27.85 30.14
C LEU A 1094 17.42 28.45 30.44
N PHE A 1095 17.38 29.54 31.20
CA PHE A 1095 16.14 30.24 31.53
C PHE A 1095 15.40 30.68 30.26
N GLU A 1096 16.07 31.39 29.36
CA GLU A 1096 15.46 31.88 28.11
C GLU A 1096 15.00 30.76 27.17
N LYS A 1097 15.80 29.70 27.00
CA LYS A 1097 15.51 28.64 26.01
C LYS A 1097 14.62 27.52 26.55
N VAL A 1098 14.61 27.29 27.86
CA VAL A 1098 13.95 26.11 28.46
C VAL A 1098 12.84 26.50 29.41
N MET A 1099 13.06 27.45 30.32
CA MET A 1099 12.09 27.80 31.37
C MET A 1099 11.05 28.81 30.88
N ARG A 1100 11.47 29.96 30.35
CA ARG A 1100 10.58 31.06 29.92
C ARG A 1100 9.45 30.59 28.97
N PRO A 1101 9.70 29.76 27.93
CA PRO A 1101 8.63 29.29 27.03
C PRO A 1101 7.66 28.28 27.67
N ARG A 1102 7.97 27.78 28.87
CA ARG A 1102 7.18 26.77 29.59
C ARG A 1102 6.53 27.31 30.85
N MET A 1103 6.68 28.60 31.14
CA MET A 1103 6.06 29.25 32.29
C MET A 1103 4.53 29.31 32.12
N TYR A 1104 3.82 29.08 33.22
CA TYR A 1104 2.37 29.28 33.25
C TYR A 1104 2.05 30.76 33.42
N ALA A 1105 1.21 31.32 32.55
CA ALA A 1105 0.80 32.73 32.63
C ALA A 1105 0.16 33.04 33.99
N GLY A 1106 -0.74 32.15 34.43
CA GLY A 1106 -1.42 32.25 35.72
C GLY A 1106 -0.48 32.19 36.92
N ALA A 1107 0.68 31.53 36.82
CA ALA A 1107 1.67 31.51 37.89
C ALA A 1107 2.35 32.88 38.05
N VAL A 1108 2.75 33.50 36.92
CA VAL A 1108 3.38 34.82 36.90
C VAL A 1108 2.41 35.89 37.41
N ASP A 1109 1.16 35.84 36.98
CA ASP A 1109 0.12 36.77 37.43
C ASP A 1109 -0.16 36.61 38.92
N ARG A 1110 -0.20 35.37 39.42
CA ARG A 1110 -0.39 35.09 40.84
C ARG A 1110 0.76 35.63 41.69
N ILE A 1111 2.00 35.41 41.27
CA ILE A 1111 3.21 35.95 41.94
C ILE A 1111 3.14 37.49 42.01
N ARG A 1112 2.78 38.14 40.90
CA ARG A 1112 2.62 39.60 40.87
C ARG A 1112 1.50 40.09 41.80
N ALA A 1113 0.39 39.35 41.90
CA ALA A 1113 -0.70 39.70 42.80
C ALA A 1113 -0.27 39.67 44.28
N HIS A 1114 0.52 38.67 44.69
CA HIS A 1114 1.10 38.63 46.05
C HIS A 1114 2.03 39.83 46.29
N GLN A 1115 2.91 40.14 45.33
CA GLN A 1115 3.83 41.29 45.43
C GLN A 1115 3.10 42.63 45.53
N GLN A 1116 2.01 42.82 44.78
CA GLN A 1116 1.18 44.02 44.84
C GLN A 1116 0.47 44.19 46.18
N ARG A 1117 0.14 43.08 46.86
CA ARG A 1117 -0.39 43.08 48.23
C ARG A 1117 0.68 43.26 49.32
N GLY A 1118 1.95 43.40 48.92
CA GLY A 1118 3.07 43.51 49.84
C GLY A 1118 3.40 42.20 50.57
N GLU A 1119 2.89 41.06 50.06
CA GLU A 1119 3.16 39.72 50.58
C GLU A 1119 4.51 39.23 50.06
N ARG A 1120 5.24 38.48 50.90
CA ARG A 1120 6.55 37.94 50.54
C ARG A 1120 6.40 36.74 49.61
N VAL A 1121 7.20 36.64 48.55
CA VAL A 1121 7.22 35.50 47.63
C VAL A 1121 8.49 34.68 47.82
N VAL A 1122 8.32 33.40 48.17
CA VAL A 1122 9.42 32.46 48.38
C VAL A 1122 9.30 31.29 47.41
N LEU A 1123 10.35 31.04 46.63
CA LEU A 1123 10.41 29.86 45.75
C LEU A 1123 11.00 28.68 46.51
N VAL A 1124 10.34 27.53 46.45
CA VAL A 1124 10.76 26.29 47.13
C VAL A 1124 10.90 25.18 46.11
N THR A 1125 12.12 24.65 45.92
CA THR A 1125 12.37 23.68 44.84
C THR A 1125 13.43 22.65 45.21
N GLY A 1126 13.26 21.45 44.65
CA GLY A 1126 14.29 20.40 44.60
C GLY A 1126 15.28 20.58 43.45
N SER A 1127 15.24 21.71 42.76
CA SER A 1127 16.17 22.11 41.71
C SER A 1127 17.43 22.77 42.28
N LEU A 1128 18.50 22.83 41.48
CA LEU A 1128 19.76 23.43 41.91
C LEU A 1128 19.68 24.96 41.99
N ASP A 1129 20.36 25.54 42.97
CA ASP A 1129 20.46 26.98 43.24
C ASP A 1129 20.79 27.80 41.98
N PHE A 1130 21.93 27.54 41.34
CA PHE A 1130 22.38 28.27 40.13
C PHE A 1130 21.47 28.07 38.91
N VAL A 1131 20.62 27.03 38.92
CA VAL A 1131 19.64 26.81 37.85
C VAL A 1131 18.43 27.72 38.02
N MET A 1132 18.09 28.05 39.27
CA MET A 1132 16.87 28.74 39.64
C MET A 1132 17.08 30.23 39.95
N GLU A 1133 18.31 30.67 40.12
CA GLU A 1133 18.68 32.09 40.29
C GLU A 1133 18.07 33.01 39.20
N PRO A 1134 18.20 32.74 37.88
CA PRO A 1134 17.59 33.62 36.87
C PRO A 1134 16.06 33.66 36.94
N LEU A 1135 15.42 32.56 37.34
CA LEU A 1135 13.97 32.52 37.53
C LEU A 1135 13.56 33.39 38.72
N ALA A 1136 14.27 33.27 39.84
CA ALA A 1136 14.01 34.08 41.04
C ALA A 1136 14.20 35.58 40.78
N GLU A 1137 15.22 35.95 40.01
CA GLU A 1137 15.45 37.33 39.55
C GLU A 1137 14.33 37.82 38.64
N TYR A 1138 13.92 37.00 37.66
CA TYR A 1138 12.84 37.33 36.73
C TYR A 1138 11.50 37.54 37.43
N THR A 1139 11.16 36.66 38.39
CA THR A 1139 9.93 36.77 39.17
C THR A 1139 10.02 37.81 40.29
N LYS A 1140 11.21 38.38 40.55
CA LYS A 1140 11.48 39.27 41.69
C LYS A 1140 11.09 38.64 43.02
N SER A 1141 11.41 37.36 43.19
CA SER A 1141 11.13 36.62 44.43
C SER A 1141 12.04 37.10 45.56
N ASP A 1142 11.50 37.17 46.77
CA ASP A 1142 12.22 37.70 47.94
C ASP A 1142 13.26 36.71 48.48
N ASP A 1143 12.97 35.41 48.41
CA ASP A 1143 13.89 34.34 48.80
C ASP A 1143 13.77 33.13 47.86
N LEU A 1144 14.89 32.42 47.67
CA LEU A 1144 14.99 31.16 46.94
C LEU A 1144 15.48 30.05 47.89
N ILE A 1145 14.68 29.01 48.04
CA ILE A 1145 15.01 27.80 48.78
C ILE A 1145 15.22 26.68 47.74
N ALA A 1146 16.49 26.43 47.41
CA ALA A 1146 16.92 25.47 46.40
C ALA A 1146 18.04 24.56 46.94
N LEU A 1147 18.35 23.48 46.20
CA LEU A 1147 19.46 22.60 46.55
C LEU A 1147 20.80 23.17 46.08
N SER A 1148 21.80 23.16 46.94
CA SER A 1148 23.19 23.41 46.55
C SER A 1148 23.93 22.07 46.35
N MET A 1149 24.95 22.07 45.49
CA MET A 1149 25.78 20.88 45.22
C MET A 1149 27.21 21.12 45.66
N LYS A 1150 27.83 20.11 46.29
CA LYS A 1150 29.22 20.15 46.75
C LYS A 1150 30.17 20.36 45.57
N GLU A 1151 31.20 21.16 45.81
CA GLU A 1151 32.21 21.52 44.83
C GLU A 1151 33.61 21.13 45.29
N GLU A 1152 34.39 20.55 44.39
CA GLU A 1152 35.82 20.28 44.55
C GLU A 1152 36.55 20.79 43.31
N ASP A 1153 37.58 21.62 43.49
CA ASP A 1153 38.42 22.19 42.41
C ASP A 1153 37.64 22.84 41.24
N GLY A 1154 36.57 23.59 41.53
CA GLY A 1154 35.77 24.24 40.48
C GLY A 1154 34.73 23.34 39.79
N ARG A 1155 34.64 22.06 40.20
CA ARG A 1155 33.77 21.05 39.58
C ARG A 1155 32.75 20.48 40.57
N LEU A 1156 31.57 20.17 40.03
CA LEU A 1156 30.47 19.57 40.77
C LEU A 1156 30.74 18.09 41.06
N THR A 1157 30.60 17.67 42.32
CA THR A 1157 30.86 16.28 42.76
C THR A 1157 29.68 15.33 42.47
N GLY A 1158 28.49 15.87 42.24
CA GLY A 1158 27.23 15.14 42.10
C GLY A 1158 26.53 14.82 43.44
N GLU A 1159 27.04 15.32 44.56
CA GLU A 1159 26.43 15.21 45.90
C GLU A 1159 25.84 16.55 46.36
N THR A 1160 24.65 16.52 46.96
CA THR A 1160 23.98 17.73 47.47
C THR A 1160 24.56 18.19 48.81
N GLU A 1161 24.63 19.50 49.02
CA GLU A 1161 24.91 20.14 50.31
C GLU A 1161 23.60 20.22 51.11
N GLY A 1162 23.34 19.17 51.89
CA GLY A 1162 22.13 19.03 52.69
C GLY A 1162 21.15 17.95 52.18
N PRO A 1163 20.08 17.68 52.94
CA PRO A 1163 19.09 16.66 52.59
C PRO A 1163 18.27 17.08 51.35
N PRO A 1164 17.76 16.13 50.54
CA PRO A 1164 16.94 16.43 49.37
C PRO A 1164 15.68 17.22 49.74
N ILE A 1165 15.35 18.23 48.94
CA ILE A 1165 14.15 19.04 49.11
C ILE A 1165 12.99 18.38 48.37
N GLY A 1166 12.31 17.44 49.03
CA GLY A 1166 11.12 16.75 48.53
C GLY A 1166 10.36 16.04 49.66
N ASP A 1167 9.11 15.66 49.41
CA ASP A 1167 8.24 14.99 50.38
C ASP A 1167 8.10 15.82 51.69
N GLU A 1168 8.19 15.17 52.86
CA GLU A 1168 8.12 15.85 54.18
C GLU A 1168 9.20 16.92 54.42
N ALA A 1169 10.33 16.87 53.68
CA ALA A 1169 11.42 17.80 53.88
C ALA A 1169 11.03 19.24 53.51
N LYS A 1170 10.18 19.44 52.49
CA LYS A 1170 9.69 20.78 52.11
C LYS A 1170 8.86 21.42 53.23
N ALA A 1171 7.96 20.64 53.84
CA ALA A 1171 7.16 21.11 54.97
C ALA A 1171 8.04 21.54 56.16
N ARG A 1172 9.09 20.75 56.47
CA ARG A 1172 10.06 21.09 57.52
C ARG A 1172 10.82 22.37 57.20
N ILE A 1173 11.31 22.51 55.98
CA ILE A 1173 12.06 23.70 55.55
C ILE A 1173 11.18 24.96 55.59
N VAL A 1174 9.91 24.86 55.20
CA VAL A 1174 8.95 25.96 55.28
C VAL A 1174 8.67 26.35 56.74
N ARG A 1175 8.52 25.38 57.66
CA ARG A 1175 8.38 25.64 59.10
C ARG A 1175 9.62 26.32 59.68
N ASP A 1176 10.81 25.79 59.41
CA ASP A 1176 12.07 26.35 59.90
C ASP A 1176 12.32 27.76 59.33
N TYR A 1177 11.95 27.98 58.06
CA TYR A 1177 12.03 29.30 57.42
C TYR A 1177 11.08 30.30 58.10
N ALA A 1178 9.86 29.88 58.42
CA ALA A 1178 8.85 30.71 59.07
C ALA A 1178 9.22 31.02 60.52
N GLU A 1179 9.69 30.04 61.29
CA GLU A 1179 10.12 30.20 62.68
C GLU A 1179 11.30 31.17 62.81
N ARG A 1180 12.34 31.00 61.98
CA ARG A 1180 13.52 31.90 61.97
C ARG A 1180 13.19 33.35 61.63
N ARG A 1181 12.05 33.60 60.99
CA ARG A 1181 11.63 34.93 60.53
C ARG A 1181 10.33 35.41 61.20
N GLY A 1182 9.82 34.73 62.23
CA GLY A 1182 8.60 35.12 62.92
C GLY A 1182 7.35 35.20 62.02
N ILE A 1183 7.25 34.34 61.01
CA ILE A 1183 6.12 34.31 60.06
C ILE A 1183 5.02 33.37 60.56
N ASP A 1184 3.78 33.85 60.61
CA ASP A 1184 2.61 33.04 60.92
C ASP A 1184 2.15 32.24 59.69
N LEU A 1185 2.40 30.93 59.69
CA LEU A 1185 2.02 30.03 58.60
C LEU A 1185 0.50 29.93 58.39
N ALA A 1186 -0.32 30.18 59.42
CA ALA A 1186 -1.78 30.16 59.29
C ALA A 1186 -2.32 31.30 58.39
N ARG A 1187 -1.50 32.32 58.11
CA ARG A 1187 -1.82 33.42 57.19
C ARG A 1187 -1.12 33.29 55.84
N CYS A 1188 -0.30 32.25 55.65
CA CYS A 1188 0.53 32.06 54.45
C CYS A 1188 -0.16 31.25 53.36
N TYR A 1189 0.37 31.34 52.14
CA TYR A 1189 -0.09 30.61 50.97
C TYR A 1189 0.94 29.58 50.52
N ALA A 1190 0.49 28.47 49.94
CA ALA A 1190 1.37 27.50 49.28
C ALA A 1190 0.74 27.00 47.98
N TYR A 1191 1.56 26.92 46.93
CA TYR A 1191 1.16 26.50 45.59
C TYR A 1191 1.98 25.29 45.15
N ALA A 1192 1.33 24.19 44.76
CA ALA A 1192 2.00 22.99 44.23
C ALA A 1192 1.09 22.11 43.33
N ASP A 1193 1.68 21.33 42.42
CA ASP A 1193 0.98 20.44 41.47
C ASP A 1193 1.04 18.93 41.83
N SER A 1194 1.99 18.55 42.69
CA SER A 1194 2.28 17.15 43.00
C SER A 1194 1.79 16.72 44.38
N SER A 1195 1.35 15.47 44.50
CA SER A 1195 0.99 14.86 45.79
C SER A 1195 2.20 14.71 46.74
N SER A 1196 3.44 14.79 46.24
CA SER A 1196 4.63 14.82 47.09
C SER A 1196 4.72 16.08 47.94
N ASP A 1197 4.04 17.15 47.53
CA ASP A 1197 4.07 18.46 48.20
C ASP A 1197 2.85 18.66 49.12
N GLU A 1198 1.98 17.65 49.24
CA GLU A 1198 0.86 17.62 50.19
C GLU A 1198 1.30 18.02 51.62
N PRO A 1199 2.45 17.55 52.17
CA PRO A 1199 2.91 17.99 53.48
C PRO A 1199 3.20 19.50 53.57
N MET A 1200 3.70 20.11 52.50
CA MET A 1200 3.98 21.56 52.44
C MET A 1200 2.68 22.37 52.33
N LEU A 1201 1.72 21.89 51.54
CA LEU A 1201 0.40 22.49 51.44
C LEU A 1201 -0.34 22.42 52.79
N SER A 1202 -0.17 21.33 53.53
CA SER A 1202 -0.85 21.09 54.81
C SER A 1202 -0.36 21.96 55.98
N VAL A 1203 0.74 22.70 55.83
CA VAL A 1203 1.30 23.53 56.93
C VAL A 1203 0.95 25.01 56.85
N VAL A 1204 0.31 25.45 55.76
CA VAL A 1204 -0.10 26.84 55.57
C VAL A 1204 -1.62 27.00 55.69
N GLY A 1205 -2.09 28.22 55.97
CA GLY A 1205 -3.53 28.51 56.05
C GLY A 1205 -4.25 28.57 54.69
N HIS A 1206 -3.53 28.83 53.61
CA HIS A 1206 -4.08 28.97 52.26
C HIS A 1206 -3.37 28.05 51.26
N ALA A 1207 -3.73 26.77 51.28
CA ALA A 1207 -3.21 25.78 50.34
C ALA A 1207 -3.92 25.85 48.97
N VAL A 1208 -3.14 25.84 47.90
CA VAL A 1208 -3.64 25.90 46.52
C VAL A 1208 -3.00 24.79 45.68
N ALA A 1209 -3.84 23.90 45.16
CA ALA A 1209 -3.45 22.84 44.25
C ALA A 1209 -3.51 23.34 42.79
N VAL A 1210 -2.37 23.38 42.12
CA VAL A 1210 -2.21 23.92 40.76
C VAL A 1210 -2.17 22.76 39.77
N ASN A 1211 -3.07 22.75 38.77
CA ASN A 1211 -3.12 21.70 37.75
C ASN A 1211 -3.02 20.24 38.32
N PRO A 1212 -3.73 19.89 39.42
CA PRO A 1212 -3.39 18.70 40.20
C PRO A 1212 -3.72 17.40 39.49
N GLY A 1213 -2.85 16.40 39.66
CA GLY A 1213 -3.15 15.00 39.34
C GLY A 1213 -4.19 14.39 40.29
N GLY A 1214 -4.75 13.23 39.92
CA GLY A 1214 -5.87 12.62 40.67
C GLY A 1214 -5.62 12.29 42.15
N LYS A 1215 -4.36 12.16 42.60
CA LYS A 1215 -4.03 11.97 44.02
C LYS A 1215 -4.07 13.30 44.80
N LEU A 1216 -3.38 14.33 44.32
CA LEU A 1216 -3.39 15.66 44.95
C LEU A 1216 -4.80 16.27 44.88
N LYS A 1217 -5.55 16.06 43.79
CA LYS A 1217 -6.93 16.51 43.68
C LYS A 1217 -7.82 15.92 44.79
N LYS A 1218 -7.68 14.62 45.08
CA LYS A 1218 -8.40 14.00 46.21
C LYS A 1218 -8.00 14.58 47.56
N ALA A 1219 -6.72 14.86 47.76
CA ALA A 1219 -6.24 15.51 48.99
C ALA A 1219 -6.78 16.95 49.11
N ALA A 1220 -6.81 17.70 48.01
CA ALA A 1220 -7.39 19.04 47.96
C ALA A 1220 -8.91 19.02 48.24
N ASP A 1221 -9.65 18.10 47.62
CA ASP A 1221 -11.09 17.92 47.86
C ASP A 1221 -11.37 17.54 49.33
N ALA A 1222 -10.53 16.68 49.92
CA ALA A 1222 -10.65 16.27 51.32
C ALA A 1222 -10.24 17.38 52.32
N GLY A 1223 -9.25 18.20 51.96
CA GLY A 1223 -8.72 19.29 52.78
C GLY A 1223 -9.38 20.65 52.57
N GLY A 1224 -10.33 20.76 51.62
CA GLY A 1224 -10.99 22.02 51.26
C GLY A 1224 -10.07 23.04 50.59
N TRP A 1225 -9.02 22.59 49.89
CA TRP A 1225 -8.03 23.47 49.27
C TRP A 1225 -8.52 24.04 47.94
N GLU A 1226 -8.04 25.24 47.59
CA GLU A 1226 -8.36 25.86 46.30
C GLU A 1226 -7.69 25.06 45.17
N VAL A 1227 -8.44 24.73 44.11
CA VAL A 1227 -7.91 24.08 42.91
C VAL A 1227 -7.91 25.06 41.76
N VAL A 1228 -6.73 25.36 41.21
CA VAL A 1228 -6.58 26.28 40.08
C VAL A 1228 -5.99 25.56 38.87
N HIS A 1229 -6.45 25.96 37.68
CA HIS A 1229 -5.94 25.45 36.41
C HIS A 1229 -5.31 26.58 35.61
N TRP A 1230 -3.99 26.50 35.40
CA TRP A 1230 -3.23 27.51 34.67
C TRP A 1230 -2.79 26.96 33.31
N THR A 1231 -2.92 27.79 32.27
CA THR A 1231 -2.46 27.53 30.91
C THR A 1231 -1.10 28.20 30.65
N HIS A 1232 -0.34 27.67 29.69
CA HIS A 1232 0.94 28.26 29.27
C HIS A 1232 0.73 29.64 28.63
N VAL A 1233 1.77 30.47 28.71
CA VAL A 1233 1.91 31.72 27.94
C VAL A 1233 2.03 31.41 26.44
#